data_AF-A0A817KIZ0-F1
#
_entry.id   AF-A0A817KIZ0-F1
#
_cell.length_a   1.000
_cell.length_b   1.000
_cell.length_c   1.000
_cell.angle_alpha   90.00
_cell.angle_beta   90.00
_cell.angle_gamma   90.00
#
_symmetry.space_group_name_H-M   'P 1'
#
loop_
_entity.id
_entity.type
_entity.pdbx_description
1 polymer ?
#
loop_
_entity_poly.entity_id
_entity_poly.type
_entity_poly.pdbx_seq_one_letter_code
_entity_poly.pdbx_strand_id
1 'polypeptide(L)'
;MFIFDLLQTTYNYCRVQFVSLNLFDSRSTDPTKLYHEILSTRLFIVLFGASLIILTTYTSFSPQMTTEKIHSPSISDYERLQKRYSDTLQCLCAKISIPYYRFTNIEASFHQVCSSYFTSQKWIDFLFKNGDRNLWPMDVRTSLSAMWNLIGTLCDHSEDFFYNAFFEFGVSFIISSTVVSKDQIHINIQEAIEEIQRTASNTFLLPLTTIQQITQINSFMTGTSINYGISKSNQPFEYIESIQVITNKYLRKGSTNNCSCLIKESCPMPGGIYLYDMWETDAFFDLNILIPNETLPGLVVDCLPLQTTFASSLECFYNQTCLNILLSTYSTMIDVEILNQSLSSRFPLTTSIESIVRKLFVEKFHIQINYNFYFDACAPVYCSYIRARRFNWIYVITTLIALYGGLNAALYIITPYLIDLLLFVKKKISRRDRSQQNENDPFDIFRGRISTWLYIILLTTSMTIITVFTMNASYWATETIYLPSEKQYENLYQQYPDTLRCPCTSISNPYGSFVQVTLRQHQVCESLFVQPWWHQSLNLVENYNSSLNSSIFISSYFRTLSMLCDTTKTTLDDAIRQFSSTTFVSSHVRQRQFIVLQTDQLFSVLKSSVITEFNNIIALINGVLHTNQYISGRQTNILLKKLFFNSSNQARIVAITTAGYDDNGQPCYCAQNPLCNIETHYQDSTSWAIPGLSFNCFVFDSVLKSSLICWYNHHCLNEVLTKLVFFDTSNITNITILDDMLPSRFLLNTTIKFLLDQMMIEEWGAVINYTAFYHNCHPTYCTYSYYARQNVLYLIATMMGIFGGLDVILRIVCLIIVRFLFRCRSAPHEVSTLLPNTSETLNRK
;
A
#
# COMPACT_ATOMS: atom_id res chain seq x y z
N MET A 1 23.68 18.21 77.98
CA MET A 1 22.91 18.34 79.22
C MET A 1 21.87 19.45 79.13
N PHE A 2 22.24 20.70 78.78
CA PHE A 2 21.31 21.84 78.64
C PHE A 2 20.17 21.65 77.61
N ILE A 3 20.45 21.02 76.46
CA ILE A 3 19.42 20.73 75.44
C ILE A 3 18.44 19.64 75.93
N PHE A 4 18.93 18.70 76.74
CA PHE A 4 18.10 17.61 77.26
C PHE A 4 17.16 18.12 78.35
N ASP A 5 17.61 19.00 79.25
CA ASP A 5 16.75 19.64 80.23
C ASP A 5 15.75 20.61 79.60
N LEU A 6 16.15 21.35 78.57
CA LEU A 6 15.24 22.23 77.82
C LEU A 6 14.17 21.43 77.07
N LEU A 7 14.54 20.28 76.48
CA LEU A 7 13.61 19.34 75.87
C LEU A 7 12.70 18.68 76.90
N GLN A 8 13.21 18.34 78.09
CA GLN A 8 12.42 17.73 79.16
C GLN A 8 11.41 18.73 79.75
N THR A 9 11.81 19.99 79.95
CA THR A 9 10.92 21.06 80.44
C THR A 9 9.90 21.47 79.39
N THR A 10 10.30 21.63 78.12
CA THR A 10 9.34 21.87 77.03
C THR A 10 8.43 20.66 76.80
N TYR A 11 8.92 19.44 76.90
CA TYR A 11 8.10 18.22 76.84
C TYR A 11 7.09 18.17 77.98
N ASN A 12 7.49 18.43 79.22
CA ASN A 12 6.58 18.43 80.37
C ASN A 12 5.57 19.58 80.30
N TYR A 13 5.99 20.76 79.86
CA TYR A 13 5.10 21.91 79.64
C TYR A 13 4.06 21.63 78.54
N CYS A 14 4.50 21.11 77.40
CA CYS A 14 3.62 20.70 76.31
C CYS A 14 2.72 19.53 76.72
N ARG A 15 3.21 18.55 77.49
CA ARG A 15 2.42 17.41 77.99
C ARG A 15 1.29 17.88 78.91
N VAL A 16 1.57 18.79 79.83
CA VAL A 16 0.54 19.35 80.72
C VAL A 16 -0.49 20.13 79.92
N GLN A 17 -0.07 21.01 79.00
CA GLN A 17 -0.96 21.79 78.13
C GLN A 17 -1.81 20.90 77.19
N PHE A 18 -1.24 19.82 76.66
CA PHE A 18 -1.95 18.90 75.76
C PHE A 18 -2.95 18.00 76.51
N VAL A 19 -2.65 17.66 77.77
CA VAL A 19 -3.56 16.89 78.63
C VAL A 19 -4.71 17.76 79.15
N SER A 20 -4.49 19.07 79.33
CA SER A 20 -5.52 20.06 79.70
C SER A 20 -6.22 20.70 78.49
N LEU A 21 -5.89 20.28 77.26
CA LEU A 21 -6.44 20.89 76.06
C LEU A 21 -7.93 20.51 75.93
N ASN A 22 -8.79 21.53 75.93
CA ASN A 22 -10.22 21.40 75.70
C ASN A 22 -10.63 22.32 74.54
N LEU A 23 -10.75 21.75 73.34
CA LEU A 23 -11.17 22.46 72.13
C LEU A 23 -12.68 22.80 72.15
N PHE A 24 -13.48 22.12 72.99
CA PHE A 24 -14.92 22.29 73.12
C PHE A 24 -15.33 22.98 74.44
N ASP A 25 -14.45 23.84 74.98
CA ASP A 25 -14.63 24.51 76.27
C ASP A 25 -15.88 25.40 76.32
N SER A 26 -16.84 25.02 77.15
CA SER A 26 -18.06 25.82 77.40
C SER A 26 -17.99 26.66 78.67
N ARG A 27 -16.83 26.78 79.32
CA ARG A 27 -16.57 27.43 80.63
C ARG A 27 -17.47 26.93 81.75
N SER A 28 -17.92 25.67 81.66
CA SER A 28 -18.78 25.05 82.65
C SER A 28 -17.96 24.44 83.78
N THR A 29 -18.40 24.64 85.01
CA THR A 29 -17.80 24.04 86.22
C THR A 29 -18.30 22.61 86.51
N ASP A 30 -19.17 22.06 85.65
CA ASP A 30 -19.70 20.70 85.79
C ASP A 30 -18.63 19.65 85.41
N PRO A 31 -18.22 18.77 86.35
CA PRO A 31 -17.16 17.78 86.12
C PRO A 31 -17.54 16.76 85.04
N THR A 32 -18.83 16.47 84.87
CA THR A 32 -19.31 15.56 83.83
C THR A 32 -19.18 16.21 82.46
N LYS A 33 -19.61 17.47 82.34
CA LYS A 33 -19.54 18.21 81.08
C LYS A 33 -18.09 18.47 80.66
N LEU A 34 -17.22 18.83 81.60
CA LEU A 34 -15.78 18.97 81.37
C LEU A 34 -15.15 17.67 80.85
N TYR A 35 -15.58 16.50 81.37
CA TYR A 35 -15.14 15.20 80.88
C TYR A 35 -15.61 14.92 79.43
N HIS A 36 -16.85 15.27 79.08
CA HIS A 36 -17.38 15.17 77.71
C HIS A 36 -16.60 16.04 76.72
N GLU A 37 -16.26 17.27 77.11
CA GLU A 37 -15.56 18.23 76.26
C GLU A 37 -14.09 17.81 76.01
N ILE A 38 -13.39 17.33 77.05
CA ILE A 38 -12.01 16.80 76.93
C ILE A 38 -11.99 15.52 76.06
N LEU A 39 -12.99 14.65 76.20
CA LEU A 39 -13.08 13.42 75.40
C LEU A 39 -13.37 13.74 73.91
N SER A 40 -14.26 14.69 73.66
CA SER A 40 -14.56 15.19 72.31
C SER A 40 -13.32 15.81 71.67
N THR A 41 -12.54 16.56 72.45
CA THR A 41 -11.27 17.15 72.03
C THR A 41 -10.26 16.09 71.59
N ARG A 42 -10.12 14.99 72.34
CA ARG A 42 -9.21 13.89 72.00
C ARG A 42 -9.66 13.13 70.76
N LEU A 43 -10.95 12.82 70.65
CA LEU A 43 -11.51 12.15 69.47
C LEU A 43 -11.33 13.03 68.23
N PHE A 44 -11.58 14.33 68.34
CA PHE A 44 -11.37 15.30 67.28
C PHE A 44 -9.91 15.29 66.79
N ILE A 45 -8.93 15.40 67.68
CA ILE A 45 -7.50 15.42 67.31
C ILE A 45 -7.10 14.14 66.59
N VAL A 46 -7.55 12.97 67.08
CA VAL A 46 -7.22 11.67 66.46
C VAL A 46 -7.86 11.53 65.08
N LEU A 47 -9.15 11.83 64.94
CA LEU A 47 -9.86 11.74 63.66
C LEU A 47 -9.30 12.75 62.64
N PHE A 48 -8.98 13.96 63.10
CA PHE A 48 -8.41 15.00 62.26
C PHE A 48 -7.00 14.62 61.77
N GLY A 49 -6.14 14.14 62.67
CA GLY A 49 -4.80 13.67 62.33
C GLY A 49 -4.83 12.48 61.36
N ALA A 50 -5.67 11.48 61.62
CA ALA A 50 -5.83 10.31 60.74
C ALA A 50 -6.33 10.71 59.34
N SER A 51 -7.32 11.61 59.27
CA SER A 51 -7.87 12.10 58.00
C SER A 51 -6.83 12.87 57.18
N LEU A 52 -6.03 13.74 57.83
CA LEU A 52 -4.94 14.45 57.16
C LEU A 52 -3.86 13.51 56.63
N ILE A 53 -3.49 12.49 57.40
CA ILE A 53 -2.50 11.49 56.95
C ILE A 53 -3.01 10.72 55.73
N ILE A 54 -4.27 10.24 55.77
CA ILE A 54 -4.89 9.51 54.65
C ILE A 54 -4.95 10.40 53.39
N LEU A 55 -5.43 11.63 53.53
CA LEU A 55 -5.58 12.57 52.43
C LEU A 55 -4.23 12.96 51.81
N THR A 56 -3.21 13.22 52.65
CA THR A 56 -1.86 13.55 52.19
C THR A 56 -1.20 12.37 51.47
N THR A 57 -1.39 11.16 51.99
CA THR A 57 -0.85 9.94 51.38
C THR A 57 -1.52 9.70 50.03
N TYR A 58 -2.84 9.72 49.96
CA TYR A 58 -3.60 9.51 48.73
C TYR A 58 -3.23 10.54 47.63
N THR A 59 -3.18 11.83 47.99
CA THR A 59 -2.84 12.91 47.04
C THR A 59 -1.38 12.91 46.64
N SER A 60 -0.45 12.37 47.46
CA SER A 60 0.97 12.29 47.10
C SER A 60 1.32 11.13 46.18
N PHE A 61 0.57 10.02 46.28
CA PHE A 61 0.86 8.78 45.53
C PHE A 61 0.04 8.62 44.26
N SER A 62 -1.09 9.32 44.11
CA SER A 62 -1.92 9.21 42.91
C SER A 62 -1.28 9.93 41.70
N PRO A 63 -1.00 9.22 40.59
CA PRO A 63 -0.40 9.83 39.39
C PRO A 63 -1.46 10.56 38.55
N GLN A 64 -1.09 11.72 38.01
CA GLN A 64 -1.90 12.47 37.06
C GLN A 64 -1.40 12.21 35.63
N MET A 65 -2.31 11.86 34.71
CA MET A 65 -1.99 11.72 33.29
C MET A 65 -2.15 13.08 32.60
N THR A 66 -1.07 13.60 32.02
CA THR A 66 -1.08 14.87 31.28
C THR A 66 -0.61 14.65 29.85
N THR A 67 -1.31 15.25 28.89
CA THR A 67 -0.90 15.28 27.48
C THR A 67 0.02 16.47 27.25
N GLU A 68 1.27 16.20 26.87
CA GLU A 68 2.25 17.22 26.49
C GLU A 68 2.28 17.38 24.98
N LYS A 69 2.50 18.61 24.48
CA LYS A 69 2.60 18.91 23.05
C LYS A 69 3.94 19.58 22.73
N ILE A 70 4.58 19.13 21.65
CA ILE A 70 5.78 19.76 21.09
C ILE A 70 5.48 20.15 19.65
N HIS A 71 5.59 21.44 19.36
CA HIS A 71 5.37 21.99 18.02
C HIS A 71 6.63 21.87 17.17
N SER A 72 6.47 21.54 15.89
CA SER A 72 7.54 21.41 14.89
C SER A 72 8.75 20.61 15.41
N PRO A 73 8.54 19.34 15.82
CA PRO A 73 9.59 18.51 16.39
C PRO A 73 10.69 18.21 15.36
N SER A 74 11.96 18.21 15.80
CA SER A 74 13.03 17.66 14.98
C SER A 74 12.95 16.14 14.93
N ILE A 75 13.59 15.51 13.94
CA ILE A 75 13.68 14.04 13.87
C ILE A 75 14.30 13.44 15.13
N SER A 76 15.29 14.14 15.71
CA SER A 76 15.93 13.72 16.97
C SER A 76 14.98 13.80 18.17
N ASP A 77 14.07 14.77 18.19
CA ASP A 77 13.03 14.86 19.21
C ASP A 77 12.04 13.72 19.08
N TYR A 78 11.61 13.42 17.84
CA TYR A 78 10.74 12.29 17.55
C TYR A 78 11.35 10.96 17.97
N GLU A 79 12.58 10.64 17.55
CA GLU A 79 13.25 9.38 17.90
C GLU A 79 13.40 9.21 19.42
N ARG A 80 13.78 10.30 20.12
CA ARG A 80 13.88 10.30 21.58
C ARG A 80 12.54 10.03 22.25
N LEU A 81 11.46 10.62 21.75
CA LEU A 81 10.11 10.43 22.28
C LEU A 81 9.57 9.04 21.95
N GLN A 82 9.77 8.56 20.72
CA GLN A 82 9.32 7.24 20.26
C GLN A 82 9.92 6.14 21.13
N LYS A 83 11.20 6.27 21.51
CA LYS A 83 11.88 5.33 22.41
C LYS A 83 11.31 5.30 23.83
N ARG A 84 10.69 6.39 24.30
CA ARG A 84 10.23 6.54 25.70
C ARG A 84 8.71 6.43 25.86
N TYR A 85 7.95 6.75 24.82
CA TYR A 85 6.49 6.91 24.87
C TYR A 85 5.79 6.27 23.66
N SER A 86 6.35 5.19 23.09
CA SER A 86 5.86 4.51 21.87
C SER A 86 4.34 4.34 21.82
N ASP A 87 3.73 3.96 22.94
CA ASP A 87 2.32 3.54 22.98
C ASP A 87 1.35 4.72 22.95
N THR A 88 1.82 5.93 23.25
CA THR A 88 0.97 7.14 23.38
C THR A 88 1.43 8.31 22.52
N LEU A 89 2.60 8.20 21.87
CA LEU A 89 3.13 9.25 21.01
C LEU A 89 2.36 9.29 19.69
N GLN A 90 1.84 10.47 19.36
CA GLN A 90 1.19 10.75 18.09
C GLN A 90 1.73 12.06 17.54
N CYS A 91 2.30 12.02 16.33
CA CYS A 91 2.86 13.19 15.68
C CYS A 91 2.12 13.44 14.37
N LEU A 92 1.37 14.53 14.27
CA LEU A 92 0.56 14.82 13.09
C LEU A 92 1.44 15.32 11.94
N CYS A 93 1.29 14.73 10.75
CA CYS A 93 1.96 15.17 9.54
C CYS A 93 1.22 16.35 8.89
N ALA A 94 1.96 17.28 8.28
CA ALA A 94 1.36 18.31 7.42
C ALA A 94 0.89 17.73 6.08
N LYS A 95 1.60 16.72 5.56
CA LYS A 95 1.21 15.95 4.37
C LYS A 95 0.84 14.53 4.77
N ILE A 96 -0.40 14.14 4.49
CA ILE A 96 -0.94 12.82 4.85
C ILE A 96 -0.62 11.73 3.81
N SER A 97 -0.14 12.12 2.63
CA SER A 97 0.15 11.23 1.51
C SER A 97 1.52 11.57 0.94
N ILE A 98 2.44 10.62 1.01
CA ILE A 98 3.85 10.79 0.59
C ILE A 98 4.19 9.65 -0.37
N PRO A 99 4.65 9.93 -1.60
CA PRO A 99 4.99 8.88 -2.54
C PRO A 99 6.32 8.22 -2.15
N TYR A 100 6.43 6.90 -2.34
CA TYR A 100 7.60 6.12 -1.94
C TYR A 100 8.89 6.59 -2.64
N TYR A 101 8.84 7.00 -3.90
CA TYR A 101 10.01 7.48 -4.67
C TYR A 101 10.75 8.64 -3.99
N ARG A 102 10.11 9.38 -3.06
CA ARG A 102 10.74 10.48 -2.31
C ARG A 102 11.79 9.99 -1.32
N PHE A 103 11.67 8.75 -0.84
CA PHE A 103 12.49 8.22 0.25
C PHE A 103 12.96 6.79 0.04
N THR A 104 12.57 6.12 -1.06
CA THR A 104 13.03 4.78 -1.42
C THR A 104 13.58 4.74 -2.84
N ASN A 105 14.66 3.98 -3.03
CA ASN A 105 15.13 3.55 -4.35
C ASN A 105 15.30 2.02 -4.34
N ILE A 106 14.74 1.36 -5.35
CA ILE A 106 14.75 -0.10 -5.48
C ILE A 106 15.21 -0.44 -6.89
N GLU A 107 16.26 -1.24 -7.00
CA GLU A 107 16.81 -1.70 -8.27
C GLU A 107 17.03 -3.22 -8.22
N ALA A 108 16.90 -3.89 -9.37
CA ALA A 108 17.23 -5.31 -9.52
C ALA A 108 18.48 -5.48 -10.37
N SER A 109 19.39 -6.36 -9.96
CA SER A 109 20.49 -6.82 -10.79
C SER A 109 20.11 -8.15 -11.44
N PHE A 110 20.24 -8.24 -12.76
CA PHE A 110 19.92 -9.43 -13.55
C PHE A 110 21.17 -10.25 -13.89
N HIS A 111 20.96 -11.51 -14.26
CA HIS A 111 22.00 -12.43 -14.68
C HIS A 111 22.70 -11.88 -15.92
N GLN A 112 24.03 -11.99 -15.97
CA GLN A 112 24.87 -11.39 -17.02
C GLN A 112 24.49 -11.76 -18.47
N VAL A 113 23.75 -12.87 -18.64
CA VAL A 113 23.23 -13.28 -19.95
C VAL A 113 22.32 -12.22 -20.57
N CYS A 114 21.52 -11.50 -19.76
CA CYS A 114 20.55 -10.52 -20.27
C CYS A 114 21.23 -9.30 -20.90
N SER A 115 22.43 -8.93 -20.43
CA SER A 115 23.24 -7.85 -20.99
C SER A 115 24.38 -8.32 -21.91
N SER A 116 24.40 -9.61 -22.26
CA SER A 116 25.46 -10.20 -23.07
C SER A 116 25.25 -9.99 -24.57
N TYR A 117 26.32 -10.16 -25.37
CA TYR A 117 26.20 -10.12 -26.83
C TYR A 117 25.28 -11.23 -27.39
N PHE A 118 25.10 -12.34 -26.64
CA PHE A 118 24.30 -13.48 -27.08
C PHE A 118 22.79 -13.21 -27.14
N THR A 119 22.28 -12.19 -26.45
CA THR A 119 20.87 -11.76 -26.59
C THR A 119 20.68 -10.73 -27.70
N SER A 120 21.76 -10.28 -28.35
CA SER A 120 21.67 -9.29 -29.43
C SER A 120 21.11 -9.87 -30.73
N GLN A 121 20.35 -9.06 -31.47
CA GLN A 121 19.82 -9.44 -32.79
C GLN A 121 20.95 -9.83 -33.76
N LYS A 122 22.13 -9.21 -33.66
CA LYS A 122 23.29 -9.53 -34.50
C LYS A 122 23.76 -10.98 -34.32
N TRP A 123 23.79 -11.47 -33.08
CA TRP A 123 24.14 -12.87 -32.79
C TRP A 123 23.07 -13.84 -33.29
N ILE A 124 21.80 -13.52 -33.00
CA ILE A 124 20.65 -14.33 -33.42
C ILE A 124 20.61 -14.45 -34.96
N ASP A 125 20.86 -13.35 -35.67
CA ASP A 125 20.92 -13.31 -37.14
C ASP A 125 22.09 -14.10 -37.71
N PHE A 126 23.24 -14.04 -37.06
CA PHE A 126 24.41 -14.81 -37.46
C PHE A 126 24.15 -16.32 -37.40
N LEU A 127 23.52 -16.78 -36.31
CA LEU A 127 23.17 -18.19 -36.13
C LEU A 127 22.15 -18.66 -37.17
N PHE A 128 21.15 -17.83 -37.45
CA PHE A 128 20.08 -18.18 -38.39
C PHE A 128 20.56 -18.24 -39.85
N LYS A 129 21.21 -17.18 -40.36
CA LYS A 129 21.59 -17.06 -41.78
C LYS A 129 22.58 -18.11 -42.24
N ASN A 130 23.48 -18.54 -41.36
CA ASN A 130 24.42 -19.61 -41.69
C ASN A 130 23.84 -21.01 -41.40
N GLY A 131 22.70 -21.10 -40.71
CA GLY A 131 21.92 -22.31 -40.44
C GLY A 131 21.05 -22.77 -41.61
N ASP A 132 20.83 -21.94 -42.65
CA ASP A 132 20.09 -22.24 -43.89
C ASP A 132 20.71 -23.34 -44.78
N ARG A 133 21.74 -24.04 -44.30
CA ARG A 133 22.21 -25.30 -44.91
C ARG A 133 21.14 -26.37 -44.66
N ASN A 134 21.14 -27.45 -45.45
CA ASN A 134 20.25 -28.60 -45.23
C ASN A 134 20.65 -29.35 -43.93
N LEU A 135 20.41 -28.72 -42.79
CA LEU A 135 20.71 -29.26 -41.47
C LEU A 135 19.61 -30.22 -41.05
N TRP A 136 20.01 -31.20 -40.26
CA TRP A 136 19.09 -32.13 -39.65
C TRP A 136 18.25 -31.39 -38.62
N PRO A 137 16.96 -31.72 -38.47
CA PRO A 137 16.15 -31.10 -37.42
C PRO A 137 16.83 -31.17 -36.05
N MET A 138 17.49 -32.29 -35.74
CA MET A 138 18.16 -32.53 -34.46
C MET A 138 19.56 -31.93 -34.31
N ASP A 139 20.10 -31.29 -35.36
CA ASP A 139 21.35 -30.56 -35.23
C ASP A 139 21.13 -29.35 -34.34
N VAL A 140 21.98 -29.18 -33.33
CA VAL A 140 21.81 -28.09 -32.34
C VAL A 140 21.69 -26.72 -33.01
N ARG A 141 22.36 -26.51 -34.15
CA ARG A 141 22.36 -25.25 -34.90
C ARG A 141 20.99 -24.86 -35.45
N THR A 142 20.07 -25.81 -35.66
CA THR A 142 18.69 -25.49 -36.09
C THR A 142 17.89 -24.74 -35.03
N SER A 143 18.24 -24.95 -33.76
CA SER A 143 17.47 -24.45 -32.61
C SER A 143 18.19 -23.33 -31.86
N LEU A 144 19.48 -23.07 -32.14
CA LEU A 144 20.27 -22.07 -31.43
C LEU A 144 19.75 -20.64 -31.59
N SER A 145 19.33 -20.24 -32.79
CA SER A 145 18.77 -18.89 -33.01
C SER A 145 17.47 -18.69 -32.22
N ALA A 146 16.60 -19.70 -32.23
CA ALA A 146 15.35 -19.72 -31.48
C ALA A 146 15.58 -19.71 -29.96
N MET A 147 16.57 -20.47 -29.48
CA MET A 147 16.98 -20.49 -28.08
C MET A 147 17.43 -19.11 -27.59
N TRP A 148 18.33 -18.46 -28.33
CA TRP A 148 18.85 -17.15 -27.95
C TRP A 148 17.81 -16.04 -28.07
N ASN A 149 16.93 -16.11 -29.08
CA ASN A 149 15.79 -15.21 -29.18
C ASN A 149 14.86 -15.35 -27.96
N LEU A 150 14.62 -16.58 -27.49
CA LEU A 150 13.82 -16.82 -26.30
C LEU A 150 14.49 -16.29 -25.04
N ILE A 151 15.79 -16.52 -24.85
CA ILE A 151 16.53 -15.99 -23.69
C ILE A 151 16.46 -14.46 -23.68
N GLY A 152 16.70 -13.80 -24.82
CA GLY A 152 16.58 -12.35 -24.95
C GLY A 152 15.17 -11.85 -24.60
N THR A 153 14.14 -12.46 -25.20
CA THR A 153 12.74 -12.10 -24.94
C THR A 153 12.37 -12.26 -23.45
N LEU A 154 12.79 -13.35 -22.80
CA LEU A 154 12.48 -13.58 -21.38
C LEU A 154 13.29 -12.65 -20.46
N CYS A 155 14.49 -12.24 -20.86
CA CYS A 155 15.28 -11.22 -20.18
C CYS A 155 14.60 -9.85 -20.24
N ASP A 156 14.29 -9.36 -21.44
CA ASP A 156 13.61 -8.07 -21.66
C ASP A 156 12.31 -8.01 -20.85
N HIS A 157 11.53 -9.09 -20.89
CA HIS A 157 10.28 -9.17 -20.15
C HIS A 157 10.47 -9.17 -18.63
N SER A 158 11.52 -9.83 -18.13
CA SER A 158 11.82 -9.83 -16.69
C SER A 158 12.28 -8.44 -16.23
N GLU A 159 13.11 -7.76 -17.03
CA GLU A 159 13.58 -6.40 -16.77
C GLU A 159 12.43 -5.39 -16.76
N ASP A 160 11.60 -5.41 -17.81
CA ASP A 160 10.42 -4.56 -17.92
C ASP A 160 9.42 -4.79 -16.77
N PHE A 161 9.21 -6.05 -16.38
CA PHE A 161 8.34 -6.37 -15.26
C PHE A 161 8.80 -5.67 -13.97
N PHE A 162 10.07 -5.84 -13.59
CA PHE A 162 10.57 -5.26 -12.33
C PHE A 162 10.71 -3.74 -12.42
N TYR A 163 11.10 -3.19 -13.57
CA TYR A 163 11.13 -1.75 -13.79
C TYR A 163 9.74 -1.15 -13.56
N ASN A 164 8.71 -1.71 -14.20
CA ASN A 164 7.33 -1.23 -14.06
C ASN A 164 6.81 -1.43 -12.62
N ALA A 165 7.04 -2.60 -12.02
CA ALA A 165 6.61 -2.88 -10.65
C ALA A 165 7.25 -1.92 -9.63
N PHE A 166 8.54 -1.59 -9.78
CA PHE A 166 9.23 -0.64 -8.89
C PHE A 166 8.83 0.80 -9.17
N PHE A 167 8.58 1.16 -10.43
CA PHE A 167 8.02 2.46 -10.78
C PHE A 167 6.64 2.65 -10.15
N GLU A 168 5.74 1.67 -10.31
CA GLU A 168 4.40 1.65 -9.72
C GLU A 168 4.45 1.72 -8.19
N PHE A 169 5.35 0.93 -7.57
CA PHE A 169 5.60 1.02 -6.14
C PHE A 169 6.09 2.42 -5.73
N GLY A 170 7.03 2.99 -6.48
CA GLY A 170 7.60 4.31 -6.22
C GLY A 170 6.56 5.43 -6.28
N VAL A 171 5.65 5.40 -7.26
CA VAL A 171 4.55 6.38 -7.38
C VAL A 171 3.42 6.12 -6.38
N SER A 172 3.32 4.93 -5.81
CA SER A 172 2.38 4.65 -4.73
C SER A 172 2.73 5.45 -3.48
N PHE A 173 1.75 5.65 -2.59
CA PHE A 173 1.89 6.52 -1.43
C PHE A 173 1.77 5.75 -0.12
N ILE A 174 2.57 6.16 0.86
CA ILE A 174 2.26 5.90 2.26
C ILE A 174 1.24 6.94 2.74
N ILE A 175 0.04 6.48 3.11
CA ILE A 175 -1.02 7.33 3.66
C ILE A 175 -1.02 7.20 5.17
N SER A 176 -0.71 8.30 5.86
CA SER A 176 -0.82 8.36 7.31
C SER A 176 -1.01 9.80 7.77
N SER A 177 -1.98 10.02 8.66
CA SER A 177 -2.15 11.31 9.33
C SER A 177 -1.07 11.56 10.40
N THR A 178 -0.30 10.53 10.77
CA THR A 178 0.77 10.60 11.76
C THR A 178 2.12 10.10 11.24
N VAL A 179 3.22 10.57 11.81
CA VAL A 179 4.58 10.07 11.51
C VAL A 179 4.63 8.55 11.73
N VAL A 180 5.01 7.81 10.69
CA VAL A 180 5.24 6.37 10.74
C VAL A 180 6.68 6.11 11.21
N SER A 181 6.87 5.11 12.08
CA SER A 181 8.18 4.78 12.62
C SER A 181 9.10 4.19 11.55
N LYS A 182 10.41 4.33 11.74
CA LYS A 182 11.42 3.79 10.82
C LYS A 182 11.28 2.28 10.62
N ASP A 183 11.07 1.54 11.71
CA ASP A 183 10.92 0.07 11.66
C ASP A 183 9.67 -0.32 10.87
N GLN A 184 8.55 0.38 11.06
CA GLN A 184 7.33 0.10 10.32
C GLN A 184 7.48 0.41 8.83
N ILE A 185 8.20 1.47 8.46
CA ILE A 185 8.51 1.75 7.04
C ILE A 185 9.34 0.62 6.44
N HIS A 186 10.37 0.13 7.15
CA HIS A 186 11.17 -0.99 6.68
C HIS A 186 10.34 -2.25 6.49
N ILE A 187 9.46 -2.58 7.44
CA ILE A 187 8.55 -3.73 7.34
C ILE A 187 7.61 -3.59 6.13
N ASN A 188 6.94 -2.44 6.01
CA ASN A 188 6.00 -2.20 4.91
C ASN A 188 6.67 -2.32 3.53
N ILE A 189 7.89 -1.80 3.36
CA ILE A 189 8.63 -1.89 2.10
C ILE A 189 9.06 -3.33 1.83
N GLN A 190 9.53 -4.06 2.85
CA GLN A 190 9.94 -5.44 2.70
C GLN A 190 8.77 -6.34 2.32
N GLU A 191 7.63 -6.19 2.98
CA GLU A 191 6.39 -6.91 2.66
C GLU A 191 5.92 -6.60 1.22
N ALA A 192 5.99 -5.33 0.80
CA ALA A 192 5.65 -4.95 -0.57
C ALA A 192 6.58 -5.60 -1.61
N ILE A 193 7.88 -5.71 -1.32
CA ILE A 193 8.84 -6.34 -2.23
C ILE A 193 8.64 -7.86 -2.30
N GLU A 194 8.39 -8.51 -1.16
CA GLU A 194 8.07 -9.94 -1.11
C GLU A 194 6.78 -10.24 -1.90
N GLU A 195 5.80 -9.35 -1.82
CA GLU A 195 4.58 -9.43 -2.62
C GLU A 195 4.86 -9.25 -4.11
N ILE A 196 5.67 -8.25 -4.51
CA ILE A 196 6.10 -8.07 -5.91
C ILE A 196 6.77 -9.34 -6.43
N GLN A 197 7.66 -9.98 -5.66
CA GLN A 197 8.33 -11.22 -6.06
C GLN A 197 7.35 -12.40 -6.23
N ARG A 198 6.38 -12.52 -5.32
CA ARG A 198 5.35 -13.56 -5.37
C ARG A 198 4.45 -13.38 -6.59
N THR A 199 4.02 -12.14 -6.84
CA THR A 199 3.21 -11.78 -8.02
C THR A 199 3.98 -12.02 -9.30
N ALA A 200 5.26 -11.62 -9.38
CA ALA A 200 6.11 -11.84 -10.55
C ALA A 200 6.15 -13.30 -11.00
N SER A 201 6.31 -14.21 -10.04
CA SER A 201 6.33 -15.65 -10.33
C SER A 201 5.01 -16.13 -10.93
N ASN A 202 3.87 -15.66 -10.42
CA ASN A 202 2.56 -16.06 -10.92
C ASN A 202 2.24 -15.41 -12.27
N THR A 203 2.49 -14.12 -12.43
CA THR A 203 2.17 -13.36 -13.65
C THR A 203 3.00 -13.82 -14.84
N PHE A 204 4.24 -14.28 -14.62
CA PHE A 204 5.13 -14.72 -15.69
C PHE A 204 5.14 -16.24 -15.91
N LEU A 205 5.30 -17.04 -14.85
CA LEU A 205 5.51 -18.49 -15.01
C LEU A 205 4.21 -19.23 -15.32
N LEU A 206 3.06 -18.75 -14.84
CA LEU A 206 1.79 -19.41 -15.09
C LEU A 206 1.43 -19.35 -16.58
N PRO A 207 1.37 -18.18 -17.26
CA PRO A 207 1.07 -18.15 -18.69
C PRO A 207 2.08 -18.93 -19.52
N LEU A 208 3.38 -18.83 -19.19
CA LEU A 208 4.44 -19.57 -19.86
C LEU A 208 4.24 -21.10 -19.77
N THR A 209 3.92 -21.61 -18.58
CA THR A 209 3.62 -23.03 -18.36
C THR A 209 2.35 -23.45 -19.09
N THR A 210 1.32 -22.59 -19.09
CA THR A 210 0.07 -22.85 -19.82
C THR A 210 0.30 -22.93 -21.32
N ILE A 211 1.06 -22.00 -21.91
CA ILE A 211 1.40 -22.02 -23.34
C ILE A 211 2.18 -23.28 -23.67
N GLN A 212 3.13 -23.66 -22.82
CA GLN A 212 3.90 -24.90 -22.98
C GLN A 212 2.98 -26.13 -23.03
N GLN A 213 2.06 -26.26 -22.07
CA GLN A 213 1.11 -27.38 -22.00
C GLN A 213 0.16 -27.42 -23.20
N ILE A 214 -0.41 -26.27 -23.59
CA ILE A 214 -1.28 -26.18 -24.78
C ILE A 214 -0.53 -26.62 -26.03
N THR A 215 0.71 -26.16 -26.18
CA THR A 215 1.57 -26.51 -27.33
C THR A 215 1.80 -28.01 -27.41
N GLN A 216 2.09 -28.64 -26.27
CA GLN A 216 2.36 -30.08 -26.17
C GLN A 216 1.10 -30.90 -26.49
N ILE A 217 -0.02 -30.62 -25.82
CA ILE A 217 -1.27 -31.39 -25.97
C ILE A 217 -1.80 -31.30 -27.41
N ASN A 218 -1.65 -30.15 -28.07
CA ASN A 218 -2.08 -29.96 -29.45
C ASN A 218 -0.98 -30.32 -30.48
N SER A 219 0.22 -30.69 -30.03
CA SER A 219 1.35 -31.05 -30.88
C SER A 219 1.63 -30.01 -31.99
N PHE A 220 1.67 -28.72 -31.63
CA PHE A 220 1.87 -27.65 -32.62
C PHE A 220 3.21 -27.77 -33.34
N MET A 221 3.18 -27.66 -34.67
CA MET A 221 4.36 -27.76 -35.52
C MET A 221 5.22 -26.48 -35.46
N THR A 222 6.54 -26.68 -35.46
CA THR A 222 7.55 -25.60 -35.34
C THR A 222 8.30 -25.37 -36.66
N GLY A 223 8.77 -24.15 -36.90
CA GLY A 223 9.53 -23.80 -38.11
C GLY A 223 10.86 -24.55 -38.22
N THR A 224 11.40 -25.04 -37.09
CA THR A 224 12.64 -25.82 -37.01
C THR A 224 12.45 -27.30 -37.38
N SER A 225 11.22 -27.77 -37.59
CA SER A 225 10.87 -29.15 -37.92
C SER A 225 11.38 -30.21 -36.93
N ILE A 226 11.64 -29.84 -35.68
CA ILE A 226 12.21 -30.76 -34.67
C ILE A 226 11.18 -31.74 -34.08
N ASN A 227 9.88 -31.41 -34.11
CA ASN A 227 8.81 -32.29 -33.64
C ASN A 227 8.02 -33.02 -34.74
N TYR A 228 8.17 -32.64 -36.01
CA TYR A 228 7.49 -33.30 -37.12
C TYR A 228 8.39 -33.41 -38.36
N GLY A 229 8.07 -34.37 -39.20
CA GLY A 229 8.57 -34.53 -40.55
C GLY A 229 7.42 -34.61 -41.53
N ILE A 230 7.75 -34.46 -42.81
CA ILE A 230 6.79 -34.58 -43.91
C ILE A 230 7.21 -35.79 -44.75
N SER A 231 6.38 -36.83 -44.77
CA SER A 231 6.61 -38.04 -45.57
C SER A 231 5.60 -38.15 -46.71
N LYS A 232 6.00 -38.90 -47.74
CA LYS A 232 5.13 -39.27 -48.86
C LYS A 232 4.51 -40.62 -48.58
N SER A 233 3.18 -40.71 -48.62
CA SER A 233 2.52 -42.01 -48.60
C SER A 233 2.43 -42.58 -50.01
N ASN A 234 3.15 -43.67 -50.28
CA ASN A 234 2.93 -44.48 -51.47
C ASN A 234 1.78 -45.46 -51.18
N GLN A 235 0.54 -45.05 -51.43
CA GLN A 235 -0.58 -45.99 -51.48
C GLN A 235 -0.45 -46.82 -52.77
N PRO A 236 -0.48 -48.16 -52.73
CA PRO A 236 -0.19 -49.00 -53.88
C PRO A 236 -1.22 -48.98 -55.02
N PHE A 237 -2.33 -48.21 -54.93
CA PHE A 237 -3.46 -48.34 -55.85
C PHE A 237 -4.00 -47.06 -56.51
N GLU A 238 -3.42 -45.87 -56.33
CA GLU A 238 -3.86 -44.69 -57.09
C GLU A 238 -2.75 -43.65 -57.24
N TYR A 239 -2.68 -42.98 -58.38
CA TYR A 239 -1.70 -41.96 -58.80
C TYR A 239 -1.70 -40.66 -57.94
N ILE A 240 -2.23 -40.71 -56.72
CA ILE A 240 -2.33 -39.56 -55.81
C ILE A 240 -1.16 -39.64 -54.81
N GLU A 241 -0.10 -38.89 -55.05
CA GLU A 241 0.92 -38.61 -54.03
C GLU A 241 0.24 -37.86 -52.88
N SER A 242 -0.03 -38.53 -51.74
CA SER A 242 -0.51 -37.84 -50.54
C SER A 242 0.67 -37.50 -49.63
N ILE A 243 0.71 -36.24 -49.21
CA ILE A 243 1.68 -35.73 -48.24
C ILE A 243 1.11 -35.96 -46.84
N GLN A 244 1.86 -36.62 -45.97
CA GLN A 244 1.47 -36.83 -44.59
C GLN A 244 2.47 -36.15 -43.65
N VAL A 245 1.92 -35.46 -42.64
CA VAL A 245 2.70 -34.98 -41.50
C VAL A 245 2.86 -36.15 -40.53
N ILE A 246 4.11 -36.47 -40.21
CA ILE A 246 4.46 -37.52 -39.26
C ILE A 246 5.27 -36.92 -38.11
N THR A 247 5.13 -37.47 -36.91
CA THR A 247 5.83 -36.95 -35.73
C THR A 247 7.23 -37.53 -35.65
N ASN A 248 8.22 -36.69 -35.33
CA ASN A 248 9.59 -37.16 -35.19
C ASN A 248 9.70 -38.14 -34.02
N LYS A 249 10.35 -39.27 -34.28
CA LYS A 249 10.64 -40.32 -33.30
C LYS A 249 12.14 -40.51 -33.22
N TYR A 250 12.64 -40.80 -32.03
CA TYR A 250 14.06 -40.99 -31.86
C TYR A 250 14.39 -42.09 -30.85
N LEU A 251 15.47 -42.80 -31.12
CA LEU A 251 16.02 -43.84 -30.26
C LEU A 251 17.27 -43.29 -29.58
N ARG A 252 17.26 -43.23 -28.24
CA ARG A 252 18.43 -42.79 -27.47
C ARG A 252 19.54 -43.83 -27.54
N LYS A 253 20.80 -43.36 -27.53
CA LYS A 253 21.97 -44.23 -27.47
C LYS A 253 21.87 -45.19 -26.27
N GLY A 254 21.93 -46.50 -26.52
CA GLY A 254 21.82 -47.54 -25.51
C GLY A 254 20.40 -47.81 -24.97
N SER A 255 19.35 -47.22 -25.57
CA SER A 255 17.96 -47.52 -25.26
C SER A 255 17.31 -48.37 -26.35
N THR A 256 16.33 -49.19 -25.99
CA THR A 256 15.47 -49.93 -26.92
C THR A 256 14.10 -49.25 -27.12
N ASN A 257 13.80 -48.20 -26.33
CA ASN A 257 12.53 -47.49 -26.39
C ASN A 257 12.70 -46.18 -27.14
N ASN A 258 11.94 -46.02 -28.22
CA ASN A 258 11.83 -44.76 -28.93
C ASN A 258 11.13 -43.75 -28.02
N CYS A 259 11.61 -42.50 -27.96
CA CYS A 259 10.70 -41.40 -27.64
C CYS A 259 10.12 -40.85 -28.95
N SER A 260 8.81 -40.57 -28.91
CA SER A 260 8.16 -39.70 -29.87
C SER A 260 7.78 -38.37 -29.21
N CYS A 261 7.99 -37.26 -29.91
CA CYS A 261 7.48 -35.94 -29.51
C CYS A 261 5.95 -35.88 -29.43
N LEU A 262 5.25 -36.89 -29.95
CA LEU A 262 3.81 -37.06 -29.81
C LEU A 262 3.38 -37.66 -28.46
N ILE A 263 4.18 -38.61 -27.95
CA ILE A 263 3.78 -39.48 -26.83
C ILE A 263 4.34 -38.95 -25.51
N LYS A 264 5.51 -38.32 -25.56
CA LYS A 264 6.20 -37.80 -24.38
C LYS A 264 6.31 -36.29 -24.48
N GLU A 265 6.04 -35.64 -23.36
CA GLU A 265 6.11 -34.18 -23.24
C GLU A 265 7.50 -33.65 -23.55
N SER A 266 8.55 -34.31 -23.07
CA SER A 266 9.93 -33.88 -23.23
C SER A 266 10.84 -35.05 -23.49
N CYS A 267 11.79 -34.75 -24.34
CA CYS A 267 12.51 -35.69 -25.14
C CYS A 267 13.95 -35.23 -25.41
N PRO A 268 14.69 -34.90 -24.35
CA PRO A 268 16.00 -34.26 -24.45
C PRO A 268 17.03 -35.20 -25.05
N MET A 269 17.89 -34.61 -25.86
CA MET A 269 19.05 -35.19 -26.50
C MET A 269 20.24 -34.23 -26.36
N PRO A 270 21.47 -34.72 -26.16
CA PRO A 270 22.65 -33.86 -26.12
C PRO A 270 22.77 -33.04 -27.41
N GLY A 271 23.08 -31.75 -27.29
CA GLY A 271 23.28 -30.85 -28.42
C GLY A 271 24.51 -31.24 -29.23
N GLY A 272 24.29 -31.82 -30.40
CA GLY A 272 25.33 -32.29 -31.32
C GLY A 272 25.37 -31.52 -32.63
N ILE A 273 26.57 -31.44 -33.21
CA ILE A 273 26.81 -30.97 -34.59
C ILE A 273 26.96 -32.18 -35.50
N TYR A 274 26.16 -32.24 -36.58
CA TYR A 274 26.16 -33.32 -37.56
C TYR A 274 26.61 -32.78 -38.94
N LEU A 275 27.60 -33.42 -39.56
CA LEU A 275 28.24 -32.89 -40.79
C LEU A 275 27.77 -33.48 -42.14
N TYR A 276 26.78 -34.39 -42.22
CA TYR A 276 26.37 -35.02 -43.51
C TYR A 276 24.91 -35.47 -43.63
N ASP A 277 24.41 -35.54 -44.88
CA ASP A 277 23.10 -36.09 -45.34
C ASP A 277 23.04 -37.63 -45.18
N MET A 278 22.86 -38.15 -43.97
CA MET A 278 22.50 -39.57 -43.79
C MET A 278 21.01 -39.81 -44.10
N TRP A 279 20.68 -40.98 -44.66
CA TRP A 279 19.31 -41.27 -45.12
C TRP A 279 18.33 -41.45 -43.95
N GLU A 280 17.35 -40.55 -43.85
CA GLU A 280 16.19 -40.72 -42.97
C GLU A 280 15.13 -41.56 -43.69
N THR A 281 14.63 -42.61 -43.04
CA THR A 281 13.36 -43.23 -43.39
C THR A 281 12.29 -42.71 -42.44
N ASP A 282 11.32 -41.95 -42.96
CA ASP A 282 10.06 -41.63 -42.29
C ASP A 282 10.16 -41.01 -40.88
N ALA A 283 10.94 -39.92 -40.73
CA ALA A 283 11.02 -39.13 -39.49
C ALA A 283 11.44 -39.93 -38.24
N PHE A 284 12.25 -40.97 -38.43
CA PHE A 284 12.84 -41.78 -37.36
C PHE A 284 14.37 -41.58 -37.27
N PHE A 285 14.84 -41.21 -36.08
CA PHE A 285 16.24 -40.87 -35.80
C PHE A 285 16.87 -41.84 -34.78
N ASP A 286 17.75 -42.74 -35.21
CA ASP A 286 18.44 -43.68 -34.31
C ASP A 286 19.82 -43.17 -33.88
N LEU A 287 19.96 -42.69 -32.64
CA LEU A 287 21.24 -42.20 -32.10
C LEU A 287 22.27 -43.30 -31.80
N ASN A 288 21.93 -44.58 -31.97
CA ASN A 288 22.94 -45.65 -32.01
C ASN A 288 23.69 -45.67 -33.35
N ILE A 289 23.05 -45.19 -34.42
CA ILE A 289 23.60 -45.09 -35.77
C ILE A 289 24.17 -43.69 -36.00
N LEU A 290 23.45 -42.67 -35.55
CA LEU A 290 23.75 -41.26 -35.76
C LEU A 290 24.69 -40.75 -34.68
N ILE A 291 25.97 -40.63 -35.02
CA ILE A 291 26.99 -40.12 -34.11
C ILE A 291 27.28 -38.65 -34.45
N PRO A 292 27.12 -37.70 -33.51
CA PRO A 292 27.50 -36.31 -33.75
C PRO A 292 29.02 -36.19 -33.90
N ASN A 293 29.46 -35.28 -34.76
CA ASN A 293 30.87 -34.96 -34.93
C ASN A 293 31.45 -34.30 -33.67
N GLU A 294 30.69 -33.39 -33.08
CA GLU A 294 31.03 -32.67 -31.86
C GLU A 294 29.79 -32.58 -30.97
N THR A 295 29.97 -32.66 -29.66
CA THR A 295 28.91 -32.44 -28.67
C THR A 295 29.22 -31.21 -27.85
N LEU A 296 28.25 -30.31 -27.71
CA LEU A 296 28.43 -29.07 -26.98
C LEU A 296 27.93 -29.24 -25.53
N PRO A 297 28.80 -29.11 -24.51
CA PRO A 297 28.41 -29.26 -23.11
C PRO A 297 27.32 -28.25 -22.71
N GLY A 298 26.37 -28.73 -21.91
CA GLY A 298 25.24 -27.93 -21.45
C GLY A 298 24.11 -27.71 -22.46
N LEU A 299 24.33 -27.92 -23.77
CA LEU A 299 23.29 -27.75 -24.78
C LEU A 299 22.47 -29.03 -24.96
N VAL A 300 21.16 -28.85 -25.11
CA VAL A 300 20.17 -29.92 -25.27
C VAL A 300 19.23 -29.56 -26.41
N VAL A 301 18.90 -30.53 -27.27
CA VAL A 301 17.81 -30.44 -28.25
C VAL A 301 16.62 -31.26 -27.76
N ASP A 302 15.43 -30.70 -27.84
CA ASP A 302 14.17 -31.30 -27.42
C ASP A 302 13.06 -31.03 -28.46
N CYS A 303 11.83 -31.47 -28.22
CA CYS A 303 10.73 -31.42 -29.17
C CYS A 303 10.25 -30.01 -29.52
N LEU A 304 10.57 -28.99 -28.73
CA LEU A 304 10.21 -27.61 -28.99
C LEU A 304 11.42 -26.70 -28.72
N PRO A 305 11.57 -25.57 -29.43
CA PRO A 305 12.60 -24.59 -29.10
C PRO A 305 12.52 -24.10 -27.65
N LEU A 306 11.30 -23.94 -27.12
CA LEU A 306 11.07 -23.65 -25.70
C LEU A 306 11.71 -24.69 -24.77
N GLN A 307 11.52 -25.98 -25.06
CA GLN A 307 12.04 -27.08 -24.24
C GLN A 307 13.54 -27.26 -24.40
N THR A 308 14.03 -27.12 -25.62
CA THR A 308 15.46 -27.05 -25.95
C THR A 308 16.14 -25.99 -25.08
N THR A 309 15.55 -24.81 -24.99
CA THR A 309 16.05 -23.71 -24.15
C THR A 309 16.04 -24.07 -22.68
N PHE A 310 14.90 -24.53 -22.16
CA PHE A 310 14.74 -24.83 -20.73
C PHE A 310 15.62 -25.99 -20.25
N ALA A 311 15.80 -27.02 -21.07
CA ALA A 311 16.64 -28.17 -20.75
C ALA A 311 18.15 -27.86 -20.87
N SER A 312 18.53 -26.82 -21.62
CA SER A 312 19.93 -26.41 -21.80
C SER A 312 20.45 -25.60 -20.60
N SER A 313 21.77 -25.53 -20.46
CA SER A 313 22.51 -24.63 -19.58
C SER A 313 23.39 -23.68 -20.40
N LEU A 314 23.96 -22.67 -19.74
CA LEU A 314 24.86 -21.71 -20.36
C LEU A 314 26.34 -22.17 -20.36
N GLU A 315 26.62 -23.41 -19.96
CA GLU A 315 27.98 -23.94 -19.73
C GLU A 315 28.93 -23.72 -20.92
N CYS A 316 28.50 -24.03 -22.15
CA CYS A 316 29.30 -23.81 -23.35
C CYS A 316 29.73 -22.35 -23.55
N PHE A 317 28.88 -21.40 -23.16
CA PHE A 317 29.08 -19.97 -23.42
C PHE A 317 29.97 -19.28 -22.39
N TYR A 318 30.37 -19.98 -21.33
CA TYR A 318 31.45 -19.59 -20.43
C TYR A 318 32.82 -20.15 -20.86
N ASN A 319 32.86 -21.01 -21.89
CA ASN A 319 34.07 -21.71 -22.31
C ASN A 319 34.44 -21.36 -23.76
N GLN A 320 35.55 -20.63 -23.93
CA GLN A 320 36.02 -20.19 -25.25
C GLN A 320 36.23 -21.36 -26.22
N THR A 321 36.74 -22.51 -25.75
CA THR A 321 36.95 -23.69 -26.60
C THR A 321 35.63 -24.22 -27.14
N CYS A 322 34.58 -24.24 -26.32
CA CYS A 322 33.26 -24.69 -26.75
C CYS A 322 32.64 -23.73 -27.78
N LEU A 323 32.72 -22.42 -27.52
CA LEU A 323 32.25 -21.41 -28.47
C LEU A 323 33.00 -21.50 -29.81
N ASN A 324 34.32 -21.72 -29.77
CA ASN A 324 35.14 -21.87 -30.98
C ASN A 324 34.73 -23.09 -31.82
N ILE A 325 34.36 -24.22 -31.19
CA ILE A 325 33.82 -25.39 -31.91
C ILE A 325 32.56 -25.00 -32.68
N LEU A 326 31.62 -24.32 -32.03
CA LEU A 326 30.40 -23.84 -32.69
C LEU A 326 30.71 -22.87 -33.84
N LEU A 327 31.55 -21.87 -33.59
CA LEU A 327 31.92 -20.85 -34.58
C LEU A 327 32.63 -21.44 -35.80
N SER A 328 33.43 -22.49 -35.62
CA SER A 328 34.14 -23.18 -36.72
C SER A 328 33.20 -23.80 -37.77
N THR A 329 31.93 -24.02 -37.42
CA THR A 329 30.94 -24.60 -38.34
C THR A 329 30.35 -23.59 -39.32
N TYR A 330 30.61 -22.30 -39.12
CA TYR A 330 30.08 -21.19 -39.91
C TYR A 330 31.14 -20.63 -40.86
N SER A 331 30.69 -20.20 -42.04
CA SER A 331 31.59 -19.64 -43.09
C SER A 331 31.94 -18.17 -42.90
N THR A 332 31.18 -17.46 -42.07
CA THR A 332 31.39 -16.05 -41.75
C THR A 332 31.96 -15.92 -40.34
N MET A 333 32.84 -14.94 -40.13
CA MET A 333 33.40 -14.66 -38.81
C MET A 333 32.52 -13.63 -38.08
N ILE A 334 32.34 -13.85 -36.78
CA ILE A 334 31.72 -12.90 -35.86
C ILE A 334 32.61 -12.82 -34.62
N ASP A 335 32.84 -11.61 -34.13
CA ASP A 335 33.56 -11.39 -32.89
C ASP A 335 32.56 -11.35 -31.74
N VAL A 336 32.69 -12.31 -30.81
CA VAL A 336 31.77 -12.51 -29.70
C VAL A 336 32.57 -12.91 -28.47
N GLU A 337 32.35 -12.16 -27.39
CA GLU A 337 32.94 -12.46 -26.09
C GLU A 337 32.11 -13.51 -25.35
N ILE A 338 32.79 -14.46 -24.68
CA ILE A 338 32.18 -15.41 -23.76
C ILE A 338 31.62 -14.71 -22.52
N LEU A 339 30.68 -15.37 -21.83
CA LEU A 339 30.21 -14.94 -20.53
C LEU A 339 31.35 -14.97 -19.51
N ASN A 340 31.35 -14.02 -18.57
CA ASN A 340 32.42 -13.83 -17.62
C ASN A 340 32.22 -14.68 -16.36
N GLN A 341 33.03 -15.73 -16.21
CA GLN A 341 33.00 -16.62 -15.04
C GLN A 341 33.45 -15.92 -13.73
N SER A 342 34.14 -14.78 -13.83
CA SER A 342 34.63 -14.03 -12.66
C SER A 342 33.53 -13.18 -12.00
N LEU A 343 32.41 -12.95 -12.67
CA LEU A 343 31.27 -12.25 -12.09
C LEU A 343 30.54 -13.16 -11.10
N SER A 344 30.20 -12.63 -9.93
CA SER A 344 29.43 -13.39 -8.94
C SER A 344 28.01 -13.62 -9.46
N SER A 345 27.65 -14.90 -9.60
CA SER A 345 26.27 -15.34 -9.85
C SER A 345 25.86 -16.30 -8.76
N ARG A 346 24.58 -16.26 -8.38
CA ARG A 346 24.00 -17.24 -7.46
C ARG A 346 23.67 -18.58 -8.15
N PHE A 347 23.81 -18.66 -9.47
CA PHE A 347 23.53 -19.86 -10.27
C PHE A 347 24.83 -20.56 -10.68
N PRO A 348 25.01 -21.85 -10.33
CA PRO A 348 26.10 -22.66 -10.87
C PRO A 348 26.08 -22.73 -12.42
N LEU A 349 27.24 -22.95 -13.06
CA LEU A 349 27.35 -23.04 -14.53
C LEU A 349 26.50 -24.15 -15.17
N THR A 350 26.25 -25.23 -14.44
CA THR A 350 25.43 -26.37 -14.87
C THR A 350 23.93 -26.17 -14.62
N THR A 351 23.52 -25.02 -14.08
CA THR A 351 22.12 -24.69 -13.84
C THR A 351 21.37 -24.62 -15.16
N SER A 352 20.22 -25.29 -15.24
CA SER A 352 19.36 -25.21 -16.41
C SER A 352 18.83 -23.78 -16.58
N ILE A 353 18.65 -23.35 -17.83
CA ILE A 353 18.06 -22.05 -18.14
C ILE A 353 16.65 -21.96 -17.55
N GLU A 354 15.89 -23.06 -17.50
CA GLU A 354 14.59 -23.10 -16.81
C GLU A 354 14.70 -22.63 -15.35
N SER A 355 15.72 -23.07 -14.62
CA SER A 355 15.91 -22.69 -13.21
C SER A 355 16.26 -21.21 -13.06
N ILE A 356 16.97 -20.63 -14.03
CA ILE A 356 17.27 -19.20 -14.09
C ILE A 356 16.01 -18.40 -14.43
N VAL A 357 15.23 -18.84 -15.41
CA VAL A 357 13.94 -18.26 -15.85
C VAL A 357 12.90 -18.29 -14.73
N ARG A 358 12.82 -19.39 -13.97
CA ARG A 358 11.95 -19.52 -12.77
C ARG A 358 12.28 -18.51 -11.67
N LYS A 359 13.44 -17.86 -11.77
CA LYS A 359 13.88 -16.78 -10.91
C LYS A 359 13.97 -15.44 -11.64
N LEU A 360 13.36 -15.33 -12.82
CA LEU A 360 13.27 -14.13 -13.64
C LEU A 360 14.64 -13.51 -13.93
N PHE A 361 15.67 -14.35 -14.04
CA PHE A 361 17.06 -13.94 -14.18
C PHE A 361 17.58 -13.03 -13.05
N VAL A 362 16.86 -12.86 -11.94
CA VAL A 362 17.26 -11.96 -10.86
C VAL A 362 18.39 -12.59 -10.04
N GLU A 363 19.48 -11.82 -9.91
CA GLU A 363 20.60 -12.11 -9.03
C GLU A 363 20.36 -11.53 -7.62
N LYS A 364 19.99 -10.24 -7.53
CA LYS A 364 19.82 -9.53 -6.26
C LYS A 364 18.94 -8.28 -6.40
N PHE A 365 18.27 -7.90 -5.32
CA PHE A 365 17.60 -6.60 -5.18
C PHE A 365 18.45 -5.65 -4.32
N HIS A 366 18.54 -4.39 -4.75
CA HIS A 366 19.21 -3.30 -4.08
C HIS A 366 18.17 -2.32 -3.55
N ILE A 367 17.99 -2.27 -2.23
CA ILE A 367 16.98 -1.45 -1.57
C ILE A 367 17.68 -0.36 -0.75
N GLN A 368 17.39 0.89 -1.06
CA GLN A 368 17.88 2.06 -0.33
C GLN A 368 16.70 2.83 0.25
N ILE A 369 16.72 3.07 1.57
CA ILE A 369 15.64 3.76 2.29
C ILE A 369 16.25 4.94 3.06
N ASN A 370 15.76 6.15 2.81
CA ASN A 370 16.17 7.37 3.48
C ASN A 370 15.05 7.91 4.36
N TYR A 371 15.05 7.51 5.64
CA TYR A 371 14.03 7.92 6.60
C TYR A 371 13.97 9.44 6.84
N ASN A 372 15.09 10.16 6.66
CA ASN A 372 15.10 11.62 6.81
C ASN A 372 14.24 12.29 5.74
N PHE A 373 14.36 11.85 4.48
CA PHE A 373 13.51 12.36 3.40
C PHE A 373 12.03 12.07 3.63
N TYR A 374 11.69 10.91 4.21
CA TYR A 374 10.32 10.63 4.63
C TYR A 374 9.85 11.61 5.72
N PHE A 375 10.64 11.78 6.78
CA PHE A 375 10.29 12.63 7.92
C PHE A 375 10.11 14.10 7.48
N ASP A 376 11.01 14.60 6.63
CA ASP A 376 10.94 15.94 6.06
C ASP A 376 9.72 16.11 5.13
N ALA A 377 9.37 15.07 4.37
CA ALA A 377 8.18 15.09 3.52
C ALA A 377 6.86 15.07 4.32
N CYS A 378 6.81 14.33 5.44
CA CYS A 378 5.69 14.35 6.38
C CYS A 378 5.54 15.73 7.05
N ALA A 379 6.67 16.40 7.34
CA ALA A 379 6.74 17.71 7.98
C ALA A 379 5.82 17.80 9.22
N PRO A 380 6.20 17.16 10.36
CA PRO A 380 5.32 17.05 11.51
C PRO A 380 4.95 18.43 12.08
N VAL A 381 3.64 18.67 12.25
CA VAL A 381 3.10 19.93 12.77
C VAL A 381 3.30 20.01 14.28
N TYR A 382 2.91 18.94 14.99
CA TYR A 382 3.20 18.77 16.42
C TYR A 382 3.17 17.29 16.80
N CYS A 383 3.91 16.94 17.86
CA CYS A 383 3.79 15.66 18.56
C CYS A 383 3.04 15.84 19.88
N SER A 384 2.20 14.88 20.23
CA SER A 384 1.56 14.76 21.53
C SER A 384 1.82 13.40 22.16
N TYR A 385 2.05 13.35 23.46
CA TYR A 385 2.23 12.10 24.20
C TYR A 385 1.70 12.23 25.62
N ILE A 386 1.35 11.10 26.24
CA ILE A 386 0.81 11.08 27.60
C ILE A 386 1.94 10.76 28.57
N ARG A 387 2.09 11.61 29.59
CA ARG A 387 3.08 11.43 30.65
C ARG A 387 2.41 11.41 32.02
N ALA A 388 2.77 10.43 32.85
CA ALA A 388 2.41 10.42 34.26
C ALA A 388 3.27 11.44 35.03
N ARG A 389 2.62 12.41 35.66
CA ARG A 389 3.24 13.41 36.53
C ARG A 389 2.65 13.32 37.93
N ARG A 390 3.48 13.55 38.96
CA ARG A 390 2.99 13.73 40.34
C ARG A 390 2.26 15.07 40.44
N PHE A 391 1.27 15.13 41.33
CA PHE A 391 0.63 16.41 41.68
C PHE A 391 1.70 17.44 42.05
N ASN A 392 1.52 18.66 41.56
CA ASN A 392 2.39 19.78 41.92
C ASN A 392 2.32 19.96 43.45
N TRP A 393 3.45 20.16 44.12
CA TRP A 393 3.49 20.38 45.57
C TRP A 393 2.61 21.58 45.96
N ILE A 394 2.49 22.59 45.09
CA ILE A 394 1.56 23.72 45.26
C ILE A 394 0.12 23.21 45.28
N TYR A 395 -0.25 22.37 44.31
CA TYR A 395 -1.59 21.77 44.23
C TYR A 395 -1.90 20.90 45.47
N VAL A 396 -0.93 20.11 45.96
CA VAL A 396 -1.08 19.31 47.18
C VAL A 396 -1.32 20.22 48.38
N ILE A 397 -0.49 21.26 48.56
CA ILE A 397 -0.64 22.22 49.66
C ILE A 397 -1.97 22.98 49.58
N THR A 398 -2.35 23.48 48.40
CA THR A 398 -3.62 24.21 48.24
C THR A 398 -4.82 23.31 48.48
N THR A 399 -4.76 22.05 48.08
CA THR A 399 -5.82 21.06 48.35
C THR A 399 -5.91 20.74 49.84
N LEU A 400 -4.79 20.58 50.52
CA LEU A 400 -4.75 20.38 51.98
C LEU A 400 -5.30 21.59 52.74
N ILE A 401 -4.96 22.82 52.34
CA ILE A 401 -5.47 24.06 52.95
C ILE A 401 -6.98 24.21 52.69
N ALA A 402 -7.45 23.92 51.48
CA ALA A 402 -8.86 23.99 51.14
C ALA A 402 -9.70 22.96 51.92
N LEU A 403 -9.20 21.72 52.07
CA LEU A 403 -9.89 20.68 52.84
C LEU A 403 -9.75 20.86 54.35
N TYR A 404 -8.69 21.52 54.84
CA TYR A 404 -8.48 21.80 56.27
C TYR A 404 -9.69 22.49 56.89
N GLY A 405 -10.21 23.53 56.24
CA GLY A 405 -11.34 24.31 56.76
C GLY A 405 -12.64 23.51 56.83
N GLY A 406 -13.01 22.83 55.75
CA GLY A 406 -14.22 22.00 55.70
C GLY A 406 -14.16 20.79 56.63
N LEU A 407 -13.01 20.12 56.69
CA LEU A 407 -12.77 18.98 57.57
C LEU A 407 -12.80 19.39 59.05
N ASN A 408 -12.20 20.53 59.40
CA ASN A 408 -12.23 21.08 60.75
C ASN A 408 -13.67 21.41 61.17
N ALA A 409 -14.41 22.14 60.34
CA ALA A 409 -15.80 22.50 60.64
C ALA A 409 -16.71 21.26 60.75
N ALA A 410 -16.61 20.31 59.83
CA ALA A 410 -17.42 19.09 59.85
C ALA A 410 -17.09 18.23 61.09
N LEU A 411 -15.82 18.00 61.39
CA LEU A 411 -15.43 17.23 62.57
C LEU A 411 -15.81 17.94 63.86
N TYR A 412 -15.71 19.27 63.94
CA TYR A 412 -16.13 20.04 65.11
C TYR A 412 -17.64 19.97 65.36
N ILE A 413 -18.45 19.84 64.30
CA ILE A 413 -19.89 19.60 64.42
C ILE A 413 -20.16 18.14 64.80
N ILE A 414 -19.53 17.18 64.13
CA ILE A 414 -19.85 15.75 64.24
C ILE A 414 -19.30 15.12 65.53
N THR A 415 -18.13 15.53 66.02
CA THR A 415 -17.51 14.92 67.22
C THR A 415 -18.34 15.01 68.50
N PRO A 416 -18.97 16.14 68.87
CA PRO A 416 -19.86 16.16 70.03
C PRO A 416 -21.07 15.26 69.84
N TYR A 417 -21.67 15.20 68.64
CA TYR A 417 -22.78 14.26 68.36
C TYR A 417 -22.34 12.79 68.39
N LEU A 418 -21.12 12.45 67.95
CA LEU A 418 -20.58 11.09 68.04
C LEU A 418 -20.31 10.70 69.48
N ILE A 419 -19.78 11.60 70.30
CA ILE A 419 -19.58 11.39 71.73
C ILE A 419 -20.92 11.28 72.46
N ASP A 420 -21.89 12.12 72.13
CA ASP A 420 -23.25 12.04 72.63
C ASP A 420 -23.92 10.72 72.21
N LEU A 421 -23.75 10.26 70.96
CA LEU A 421 -24.25 8.97 70.49
C LEU A 421 -23.58 7.80 71.23
N LEU A 422 -22.25 7.83 71.38
CA LEU A 422 -21.47 6.81 72.10
C LEU A 422 -21.84 6.76 73.59
N LEU A 423 -22.22 7.90 74.18
CA LEU A 423 -22.62 8.01 75.58
C LEU A 423 -24.13 7.79 75.77
N PHE A 424 -24.94 8.05 74.75
CA PHE A 424 -26.37 7.71 74.66
C PHE A 424 -26.56 6.19 74.57
N VAL A 425 -25.69 5.50 73.83
CA VAL A 425 -25.58 4.02 73.85
C VAL A 425 -25.14 3.51 75.23
N LYS A 426 -24.41 4.33 76.00
CA LYS A 426 -23.94 3.98 77.36
C LYS A 426 -24.88 4.39 78.50
N LYS A 427 -25.94 5.17 78.27
CA LYS A 427 -26.78 5.71 79.36
C LYS A 427 -28.24 6.01 78.96
N LYS A 428 -29.07 4.96 78.94
CA LYS A 428 -30.53 5.06 79.09
C LYS A 428 -30.86 5.01 80.60
N ILE A 429 -30.96 6.16 81.29
CA ILE A 429 -31.77 6.43 82.52
C ILE A 429 -31.60 7.91 82.97
N SER A 430 -32.76 8.59 83.06
CA SER A 430 -33.12 9.84 83.76
C SER A 430 -32.75 11.24 83.21
N ARG A 431 -33.69 12.20 83.39
CA ARG A 431 -33.98 13.46 82.63
C ARG A 431 -34.00 14.74 83.52
N ARG A 432 -33.77 15.91 82.87
CA ARG A 432 -34.28 17.31 83.07
C ARG A 432 -33.93 18.10 84.37
N ASP A 433 -33.80 19.43 84.45
CA ASP A 433 -34.07 20.60 83.56
C ASP A 433 -33.31 21.90 84.03
N ARG A 434 -33.02 22.81 83.06
CA ARG A 434 -32.93 24.31 82.98
C ARG A 434 -32.17 25.30 83.93
N SER A 435 -31.33 26.12 83.25
CA SER A 435 -31.17 27.61 83.15
C SER A 435 -30.51 28.48 84.24
N GLN A 436 -29.50 29.29 83.84
CA GLN A 436 -29.51 30.77 83.91
C GLN A 436 -28.28 31.46 83.24
N GLN A 437 -28.45 32.75 82.90
CA GLN A 437 -27.66 33.68 82.07
C GLN A 437 -26.34 34.17 82.70
N ASN A 438 -25.41 34.68 81.87
CA ASN A 438 -24.28 35.53 82.30
C ASN A 438 -24.22 36.85 81.49
N GLU A 439 -23.97 37.94 82.22
CA GLU A 439 -23.73 39.32 81.77
C GLU A 439 -22.44 39.47 80.95
N ASN A 440 -22.46 40.35 79.93
CA ASN A 440 -21.29 40.72 79.13
C ASN A 440 -20.91 42.20 79.34
N ASP A 441 -19.60 42.44 79.48
CA ASP A 441 -18.91 43.72 79.70
C ASP A 441 -19.04 44.69 78.49
N PRO A 442 -19.40 45.99 78.65
CA PRO A 442 -19.66 46.92 77.53
C PRO A 442 -18.44 47.27 76.66
N PHE A 443 -17.21 47.01 77.11
CA PHE A 443 -15.99 47.38 76.37
C PHE A 443 -15.57 46.33 75.31
N ASP A 444 -15.95 45.06 75.47
CA ASP A 444 -15.68 43.99 74.50
C ASP A 444 -16.60 44.04 73.27
N ILE A 445 -17.79 44.64 73.40
CA ILE A 445 -18.78 44.77 72.32
C ILE A 445 -18.30 45.73 71.22
N PHE A 446 -17.59 46.80 71.58
CA PHE A 446 -17.06 47.77 70.62
C PHE A 446 -15.85 47.22 69.85
N ARG A 447 -14.96 46.49 70.53
CA ARG A 447 -13.81 45.80 69.93
C ARG A 447 -14.25 44.66 69.01
N GLY A 448 -15.29 43.94 69.41
CA GLY A 448 -15.96 42.94 68.58
C GLY A 448 -16.52 43.54 67.31
N ARG A 449 -17.29 44.64 67.39
CA ARG A 449 -17.93 45.26 66.22
C ARG A 449 -16.93 45.67 65.13
N ILE A 450 -15.84 46.38 65.46
CA ILE A 450 -14.84 46.81 64.46
C ILE A 450 -14.15 45.60 63.80
N SER A 451 -13.79 44.58 64.59
CA SER A 451 -13.21 43.34 64.05
C SER A 451 -14.19 42.59 63.15
N THR A 452 -15.49 42.64 63.45
CA THR A 452 -16.51 41.93 62.67
C THR A 452 -16.77 42.64 61.33
N TRP A 453 -16.81 43.97 61.31
CA TRP A 453 -16.97 44.75 60.07
C TRP A 453 -15.77 44.57 59.13
N LEU A 454 -14.55 44.61 59.67
CA LEU A 454 -13.33 44.41 58.88
C LEU A 454 -13.23 42.97 58.33
N TYR A 455 -13.64 41.99 59.13
CA TYR A 455 -13.77 40.60 58.69
C TYR A 455 -14.80 40.43 57.56
N ILE A 456 -15.99 41.04 57.69
CA ILE A 456 -17.04 40.94 56.65
C ILE A 456 -16.57 41.57 55.34
N ILE A 457 -15.90 42.72 55.39
CA ILE A 457 -15.38 43.40 54.18
C ILE A 457 -14.27 42.57 53.53
N LEU A 458 -13.32 42.03 54.30
CA LEU A 458 -12.25 41.21 53.74
C LEU A 458 -12.76 39.86 53.21
N LEU A 459 -13.75 39.26 53.85
CA LEU A 459 -14.39 38.02 53.38
C LEU A 459 -15.14 38.24 52.07
N THR A 460 -15.93 39.31 51.98
CA THR A 460 -16.70 39.62 50.76
C THR A 460 -15.80 39.99 49.58
N THR A 461 -14.72 40.75 49.82
CA THR A 461 -13.74 41.10 48.77
C THR A 461 -12.90 39.90 48.31
N SER A 462 -12.45 39.03 49.23
CA SER A 462 -11.72 37.81 48.85
C SER A 462 -12.60 36.80 48.11
N MET A 463 -13.85 36.59 48.55
CA MET A 463 -14.79 35.71 47.86
C MET A 463 -15.17 36.21 46.46
N THR A 464 -15.27 37.53 46.27
CA THR A 464 -15.51 38.12 44.94
C THR A 464 -14.30 37.99 44.01
N ILE A 465 -13.07 38.15 44.51
CA ILE A 465 -11.86 37.94 43.71
C ILE A 465 -11.71 36.48 43.29
N ILE A 466 -11.93 35.54 44.21
CA ILE A 466 -11.81 34.09 43.93
C ILE A 466 -12.88 33.64 42.94
N THR A 467 -14.13 34.14 43.05
CA THR A 467 -15.20 33.84 42.07
C THR A 467 -14.85 34.35 40.68
N VAL A 468 -14.34 35.57 40.56
CA VAL A 468 -13.92 36.11 39.26
C VAL A 468 -12.75 35.31 38.67
N PHE A 469 -11.79 34.89 39.48
CA PHE A 469 -10.66 34.07 39.02
C PHE A 469 -11.10 32.68 38.54
N THR A 470 -11.92 31.98 39.32
CA THR A 470 -12.40 30.63 38.94
C THR A 470 -13.35 30.65 37.76
N MET A 471 -14.16 31.71 37.60
CA MET A 471 -15.01 31.88 36.41
C MET A 471 -14.24 32.03 35.11
N ASN A 472 -13.00 32.50 35.16
CA ASN A 472 -12.14 32.68 33.99
C ASN A 472 -11.23 31.49 33.70
N ALA A 473 -11.23 30.45 34.55
CA ALA A 473 -10.46 29.24 34.32
C ALA A 473 -11.18 28.29 33.34
N SER A 474 -10.50 27.91 32.26
CA SER A 474 -11.01 26.95 31.25
C SER A 474 -10.45 25.54 31.49
N TYR A 475 -11.23 24.50 31.15
CA TYR A 475 -10.81 23.10 31.20
C TYR A 475 -11.21 22.35 29.92
N TRP A 476 -10.60 21.19 29.68
CA TRP A 476 -10.98 20.30 28.58
C TRP A 476 -12.24 19.52 28.94
N ALA A 477 -13.35 19.80 28.26
CA ALA A 477 -14.56 18.98 28.34
C ALA A 477 -14.59 18.01 27.16
N THR A 478 -15.09 16.80 27.40
CA THR A 478 -15.38 15.80 26.36
C THR A 478 -16.88 15.62 26.28
N GLU A 479 -17.44 15.79 25.09
CA GLU A 479 -18.85 15.51 24.82
C GLU A 479 -19.00 14.28 23.94
N THR A 480 -20.10 13.55 24.16
CA THR A 480 -20.47 12.36 23.41
C THR A 480 -21.82 12.58 22.77
N ILE A 481 -21.89 12.38 21.46
CA ILE A 481 -23.13 12.41 20.68
C ILE A 481 -23.43 10.99 20.24
N TYR A 482 -24.67 10.54 20.48
CA TYR A 482 -25.14 9.21 20.08
C TYR A 482 -25.84 9.27 18.73
N LEU A 483 -25.60 8.26 17.89
CA LEU A 483 -26.18 8.12 16.53
C LEU A 483 -26.11 9.40 15.69
N PRO A 484 -24.90 9.91 15.40
CA PRO A 484 -24.73 11.13 14.63
C PRO A 484 -25.12 10.91 13.16
N SER A 485 -25.90 11.83 12.60
CA SER A 485 -26.12 11.92 11.15
C SER A 485 -24.85 12.35 10.41
N GLU A 486 -24.73 12.03 9.12
CA GLU A 486 -23.60 12.45 8.27
C GLU A 486 -23.34 13.96 8.36
N LYS A 487 -24.40 14.77 8.28
CA LYS A 487 -24.28 16.24 8.35
C LYS A 487 -23.80 16.72 9.72
N GLN A 488 -24.21 16.06 10.81
CA GLN A 488 -23.70 16.37 12.15
C GLN A 488 -22.23 16.02 12.28
N TYR A 489 -21.82 14.85 11.76
CA TYR A 489 -20.42 14.46 11.72
C TYR A 489 -19.57 15.46 10.93
N GLU A 490 -19.98 15.85 9.72
CA GLU A 490 -19.21 16.80 8.90
C GLU A 490 -19.08 18.16 9.59
N ASN A 491 -20.15 18.67 10.20
CA ASN A 491 -20.09 19.92 10.98
C ASN A 491 -19.14 19.82 12.18
N LEU A 492 -19.21 18.73 12.95
CA LEU A 492 -18.33 18.52 14.10
C LEU A 492 -16.88 18.36 13.68
N TYR A 493 -16.62 17.70 12.55
CA TYR A 493 -15.28 17.51 12.03
C TYR A 493 -14.67 18.85 11.58
N GLN A 494 -15.47 19.74 10.98
CA GLN A 494 -15.01 21.10 10.65
C GLN A 494 -14.64 21.92 11.89
N GLN A 495 -15.35 21.72 13.00
CA GLN A 495 -15.15 22.49 14.23
C GLN A 495 -14.07 21.90 15.15
N TYR A 496 -13.94 20.57 15.18
CA TYR A 496 -13.07 19.81 16.09
C TYR A 496 -12.30 18.67 15.38
N PRO A 497 -11.52 18.95 14.32
CA PRO A 497 -10.90 17.90 13.49
C PRO A 497 -9.91 17.02 14.25
N ASP A 498 -9.19 17.59 15.22
CA ASP A 498 -8.12 16.89 15.95
C ASP A 498 -8.63 15.96 17.07
N THR A 499 -9.82 16.25 17.61
CA THR A 499 -10.32 15.56 18.80
C THR A 499 -11.57 14.71 18.53
N LEU A 500 -12.21 14.88 17.37
CA LEU A 500 -13.38 14.10 16.99
C LEU A 500 -13.01 12.64 16.69
N ARG A 501 -13.66 11.71 17.39
CA ARG A 501 -13.53 10.27 17.19
C ARG A 501 -14.90 9.64 17.09
N CYS A 502 -15.16 8.99 15.96
CA CYS A 502 -16.42 8.32 15.67
C CYS A 502 -16.14 6.88 15.28
N PRO A 503 -16.14 5.93 16.24
CA PRO A 503 -15.89 4.52 15.92
C PRO A 503 -16.96 3.96 14.98
N CYS A 504 -16.52 3.18 13.99
CA CYS A 504 -17.41 2.43 13.11
C CYS A 504 -17.84 1.12 13.79
N THR A 505 -19.08 0.66 13.55
CA THR A 505 -19.46 -0.71 13.88
C THR A 505 -18.94 -1.70 12.85
N SER A 506 -18.91 -1.30 11.57
CA SER A 506 -18.27 -2.07 10.50
C SER A 506 -16.89 -1.50 10.20
N ILE A 507 -15.85 -2.23 10.57
CA ILE A 507 -14.46 -1.81 10.36
C ILE A 507 -13.93 -2.14 8.97
N SER A 508 -14.64 -2.96 8.18
CA SER A 508 -14.23 -3.43 6.86
C SER A 508 -15.39 -3.26 5.89
N ASN A 509 -15.18 -2.47 4.84
CA ASN A 509 -16.22 -2.13 3.87
C ASN A 509 -15.70 -2.41 2.46
N PRO A 510 -16.31 -3.31 1.66
CA PRO A 510 -15.87 -3.57 0.30
C PRO A 510 -16.05 -2.32 -0.57
N TYR A 511 -15.08 -2.02 -1.43
CA TYR A 511 -15.15 -0.83 -2.31
C TYR A 511 -16.40 -0.84 -3.19
N GLY A 512 -16.83 -2.01 -3.66
CA GLY A 512 -18.07 -2.14 -4.47
C GLY A 512 -19.35 -1.70 -3.75
N SER A 513 -19.33 -1.50 -2.43
CA SER A 513 -20.49 -0.98 -1.69
C SER A 513 -20.65 0.54 -1.75
N PHE A 514 -19.60 1.27 -2.14
CA PHE A 514 -19.59 2.74 -2.18
C PHE A 514 -18.83 3.35 -3.37
N VAL A 515 -18.23 2.53 -4.25
CA VAL A 515 -17.54 2.96 -5.47
C VAL A 515 -18.10 2.21 -6.66
N GLN A 516 -18.47 2.95 -7.71
CA GLN A 516 -18.91 2.39 -8.98
C GLN A 516 -17.92 2.77 -10.08
N VAL A 517 -17.32 1.77 -10.72
CA VAL A 517 -16.41 1.97 -11.86
C VAL A 517 -17.22 2.02 -13.15
N THR A 518 -16.91 2.97 -14.04
CA THR A 518 -17.52 3.14 -15.36
C THR A 518 -16.43 3.19 -16.43
N LEU A 519 -16.58 2.43 -17.51
CA LEU A 519 -15.64 2.39 -18.63
C LEU A 519 -16.36 2.68 -19.94
N ARG A 520 -15.68 3.37 -20.86
CA ARG A 520 -16.10 3.50 -22.26
C ARG A 520 -15.08 2.80 -23.16
N GLN A 521 -15.49 1.76 -23.88
CA GLN A 521 -14.64 1.05 -24.83
C GLN A 521 -14.53 1.82 -26.16
N HIS A 522 -13.48 1.51 -26.92
CA HIS A 522 -13.28 2.03 -28.27
C HIS A 522 -14.36 1.46 -29.19
N GLN A 523 -14.93 2.32 -30.05
CA GLN A 523 -16.09 2.00 -30.89
C GLN A 523 -15.92 0.74 -31.76
N VAL A 524 -14.68 0.38 -32.11
CA VAL A 524 -14.39 -0.85 -32.87
C VAL A 524 -14.87 -2.11 -32.15
N CYS A 525 -14.79 -2.15 -30.83
CA CYS A 525 -15.19 -3.32 -30.03
C CYS A 525 -16.72 -3.44 -29.87
N GLU A 526 -17.47 -2.39 -30.22
CA GLU A 526 -18.93 -2.39 -30.27
C GLU A 526 -19.46 -2.42 -31.72
N SER A 527 -18.55 -2.35 -32.70
CA SER A 527 -18.90 -2.29 -34.11
C SER A 527 -19.29 -3.65 -34.69
N LEU A 528 -19.81 -3.63 -35.91
CA LEU A 528 -20.08 -4.85 -36.67
C LEU A 528 -18.81 -5.66 -37.02
N PHE A 529 -17.64 -5.01 -37.08
CA PHE A 529 -16.40 -5.62 -37.56
C PHE A 529 -15.85 -6.69 -36.61
N VAL A 530 -16.31 -6.72 -35.36
CA VAL A 530 -15.95 -7.73 -34.37
C VAL A 530 -17.03 -8.79 -34.17
N GLN A 531 -18.14 -8.72 -34.91
CA GLN A 531 -19.24 -9.66 -34.76
C GLN A 531 -18.92 -11.01 -35.43
N PRO A 532 -19.44 -12.13 -34.89
CA PRO A 532 -19.25 -13.47 -35.46
C PRO A 532 -19.61 -13.57 -36.94
N TRP A 533 -20.74 -12.98 -37.34
CA TRP A 533 -21.22 -13.06 -38.73
C TRP A 533 -20.25 -12.39 -39.71
N TRP A 534 -19.59 -11.28 -39.33
CA TRP A 534 -18.72 -10.52 -40.22
C TRP A 534 -17.54 -11.35 -40.72
N HIS A 535 -16.75 -11.91 -39.79
CA HIS A 535 -15.58 -12.69 -40.18
C HIS A 535 -15.93 -14.07 -40.72
N GLN A 536 -17.08 -14.65 -40.35
CA GLN A 536 -17.57 -15.91 -40.93
C GLN A 536 -18.00 -15.74 -42.40
N SER A 537 -18.69 -14.65 -42.73
CA SER A 537 -19.07 -14.34 -44.11
C SER A 537 -17.86 -14.15 -45.04
N LEU A 538 -16.73 -13.67 -44.50
CA LEU A 538 -15.47 -13.54 -45.24
C LEU A 538 -14.75 -14.88 -45.50
N ASN A 539 -15.11 -15.96 -44.77
CA ASN A 539 -14.45 -17.28 -44.87
C ASN A 539 -15.11 -18.23 -45.88
N LEU A 540 -16.35 -17.98 -46.32
CA LEU A 540 -17.11 -18.85 -47.24
C LEU A 540 -16.70 -18.73 -48.72
N VAL A 541 -15.62 -17.99 -48.98
CA VAL A 541 -15.06 -17.77 -50.30
C VAL A 541 -14.06 -18.90 -50.58
N GLU A 542 -14.52 -20.08 -50.99
CA GLU A 542 -13.65 -21.21 -51.42
C GLU A 542 -13.82 -21.46 -52.94
N ASN A 543 -12.82 -21.07 -53.73
CA ASN A 543 -12.67 -21.55 -55.11
C ASN A 543 -11.20 -21.65 -55.53
N TYR A 544 -10.89 -22.63 -56.37
CA TYR A 544 -9.57 -23.26 -56.58
C TYR A 544 -8.44 -22.41 -57.22
N ASN A 545 -8.58 -21.09 -57.40
CA ASN A 545 -7.55 -20.28 -58.07
C ASN A 545 -6.97 -19.19 -57.14
N SER A 546 -5.71 -19.41 -56.74
CA SER A 546 -4.63 -18.54 -56.24
C SER A 546 -4.88 -17.10 -55.71
N SER A 547 -5.86 -16.35 -56.22
CA SER A 547 -6.24 -15.00 -55.75
C SER A 547 -6.92 -14.96 -54.36
N LEU A 548 -7.14 -16.13 -53.74
CA LEU A 548 -7.97 -16.34 -52.54
C LEU A 548 -7.26 -16.21 -51.18
N ASN A 549 -5.95 -15.95 -51.12
CA ASN A 549 -5.24 -15.85 -49.83
C ASN A 549 -5.62 -14.59 -49.02
N SER A 550 -6.05 -13.51 -49.68
CA SER A 550 -6.34 -12.22 -49.03
C SER A 550 -7.68 -12.21 -48.30
N SER A 551 -8.76 -12.80 -48.84
CA SER A 551 -10.09 -12.86 -48.18
C SER A 551 -10.04 -13.70 -46.90
N ILE A 552 -9.39 -14.85 -47.00
CA ILE A 552 -9.13 -15.80 -45.93
C ILE A 552 -8.26 -15.18 -44.82
N PHE A 553 -7.27 -14.36 -45.19
CA PHE A 553 -6.48 -13.58 -44.26
C PHE A 553 -7.31 -12.49 -43.56
N ILE A 554 -8.11 -11.71 -44.31
CA ILE A 554 -8.96 -10.64 -43.74
C ILE A 554 -10.00 -11.23 -42.77
N SER A 555 -10.56 -12.42 -43.06
CA SER A 555 -11.41 -13.15 -42.10
C SER A 555 -10.68 -13.42 -40.79
N SER A 556 -9.46 -13.98 -40.86
CA SER A 556 -8.65 -14.24 -39.66
C SER A 556 -8.27 -12.96 -38.92
N TYR A 557 -7.96 -11.88 -39.64
CA TYR A 557 -7.67 -10.57 -39.06
C TYR A 557 -8.83 -10.08 -38.18
N PHE A 558 -10.05 -10.06 -38.70
CA PHE A 558 -11.21 -9.60 -37.94
C PHE A 558 -11.61 -10.55 -36.82
N ARG A 559 -11.41 -11.86 -37.00
CA ARG A 559 -11.57 -12.84 -35.93
C ARG A 559 -10.58 -12.58 -34.78
N THR A 560 -9.32 -12.26 -35.09
CA THR A 560 -8.33 -11.90 -34.07
C THR A 560 -8.66 -10.55 -33.42
N LEU A 561 -9.11 -9.55 -34.17
CA LEU A 561 -9.56 -8.28 -33.60
C LEU A 561 -10.75 -8.45 -32.64
N SER A 562 -11.72 -9.28 -33.02
CA SER A 562 -12.86 -9.67 -32.18
C SER A 562 -12.39 -10.34 -30.89
N MET A 563 -11.49 -11.33 -30.99
CA MET A 563 -10.89 -11.99 -29.83
C MET A 563 -10.17 -11.01 -28.90
N LEU A 564 -9.42 -10.04 -29.44
CA LEU A 564 -8.73 -9.03 -28.65
C LEU A 564 -9.72 -8.14 -27.89
N CYS A 565 -10.78 -7.68 -28.55
CA CYS A 565 -11.84 -6.90 -27.90
C CYS A 565 -12.52 -7.70 -26.78
N ASP A 566 -12.89 -8.95 -27.03
CA ASP A 566 -13.51 -9.82 -26.02
C ASP A 566 -12.56 -10.06 -24.83
N THR A 567 -11.27 -10.30 -25.11
CA THR A 567 -10.26 -10.54 -24.06
C THR A 567 -10.05 -9.28 -23.21
N THR A 568 -9.92 -8.10 -23.82
CA THR A 568 -9.80 -6.85 -23.05
C THR A 568 -11.02 -6.62 -22.16
N LYS A 569 -12.22 -6.89 -22.67
CA LYS A 569 -13.47 -6.77 -21.91
C LYS A 569 -13.50 -7.71 -20.71
N THR A 570 -13.26 -9.00 -20.91
CA THR A 570 -13.29 -9.98 -19.81
C THR A 570 -12.23 -9.71 -18.76
N THR A 571 -11.01 -9.33 -19.16
CA THR A 571 -9.94 -8.93 -18.25
C THR A 571 -10.33 -7.71 -17.40
N LEU A 572 -10.98 -6.70 -18.01
CA LEU A 572 -11.47 -5.53 -17.28
C LEU A 572 -12.59 -5.87 -16.30
N ASP A 573 -13.54 -6.71 -16.72
CA ASP A 573 -14.63 -7.17 -15.86
C ASP A 573 -14.12 -7.95 -14.65
N ASP A 574 -13.09 -8.80 -14.83
CA ASP A 574 -12.41 -9.50 -13.74
C ASP A 574 -11.70 -8.55 -12.80
N ALA A 575 -10.93 -7.60 -13.33
CA ALA A 575 -10.20 -6.61 -12.53
C ALA A 575 -11.15 -5.71 -11.73
N ILE A 576 -12.26 -5.27 -12.32
CA ILE A 576 -13.29 -4.47 -11.63
C ILE A 576 -13.98 -5.30 -10.54
N ARG A 577 -14.28 -6.58 -10.80
CA ARG A 577 -14.85 -7.48 -9.77
C ARG A 577 -13.88 -7.65 -8.59
N GLN A 578 -12.60 -7.84 -8.87
CA GLN A 578 -11.56 -7.93 -7.84
C GLN A 578 -11.48 -6.62 -7.04
N PHE A 579 -11.36 -5.47 -7.70
CA PHE A 579 -11.37 -4.16 -7.05
C PHE A 579 -12.60 -3.99 -6.15
N SER A 580 -13.79 -4.33 -6.66
CA SER A 580 -15.05 -4.22 -5.92
C SER A 580 -15.07 -5.10 -4.67
N SER A 581 -14.37 -6.23 -4.69
CA SER A 581 -14.23 -7.14 -3.54
C SER A 581 -13.16 -6.72 -2.52
N THR A 582 -12.20 -5.86 -2.92
CA THR A 582 -11.20 -5.34 -1.98
C THR A 582 -11.86 -4.52 -0.89
N THR A 583 -11.35 -4.60 0.34
CA THR A 583 -11.97 -3.96 1.50
C THR A 583 -11.21 -2.72 1.96
N PHE A 584 -11.94 -1.64 2.16
CA PHE A 584 -11.48 -0.49 2.89
C PHE A 584 -11.61 -0.74 4.40
N VAL A 585 -10.50 -0.67 5.13
CA VAL A 585 -10.45 -0.94 6.58
C VAL A 585 -10.28 0.35 7.36
N SER A 586 -11.24 0.66 8.23
CA SER A 586 -11.13 1.78 9.17
C SER A 586 -11.95 1.53 10.42
N SER A 587 -11.32 1.68 11.59
CA SER A 587 -11.99 1.59 12.89
C SER A 587 -12.84 2.81 13.24
N HIS A 588 -12.71 3.90 12.48
CA HIS A 588 -13.40 5.16 12.70
C HIS A 588 -13.91 5.75 11.39
N VAL A 589 -14.98 6.56 11.45
CA VAL A 589 -15.46 7.34 10.30
C VAL A 589 -14.31 8.23 9.81
N ARG A 590 -14.01 8.13 8.51
CA ARG A 590 -13.02 8.98 7.84
C ARG A 590 -13.71 10.09 7.08
N GLN A 591 -13.04 11.24 6.99
CA GLN A 591 -13.51 12.38 6.23
C GLN A 591 -13.67 12.02 4.74
N ARG A 592 -14.66 12.61 4.08
CA ARG A 592 -14.91 12.51 2.64
C ARG A 592 -13.65 12.67 1.79
N GLN A 593 -12.84 13.69 2.06
CA GLN A 593 -11.61 13.94 1.28
C GLN A 593 -10.59 12.80 1.42
N PHE A 594 -10.48 12.18 2.60
CA PHE A 594 -9.60 11.03 2.81
C PHE A 594 -10.08 9.81 2.01
N ILE A 595 -11.39 9.53 2.00
CA ILE A 595 -11.97 8.45 1.21
C ILE A 595 -11.74 8.69 -0.28
N VAL A 596 -11.98 9.91 -0.78
CA VAL A 596 -11.73 10.26 -2.18
C VAL A 596 -10.27 10.03 -2.55
N LEU A 597 -9.32 10.56 -1.77
CA LEU A 597 -7.88 10.41 -2.04
C LEU A 597 -7.44 8.94 -2.03
N GLN A 598 -7.96 8.14 -1.10
CA GLN A 598 -7.61 6.73 -1.02
C GLN A 598 -8.23 5.90 -2.13
N THR A 599 -9.49 6.17 -2.50
CA THR A 599 -10.14 5.52 -3.64
C THR A 599 -9.45 5.88 -4.94
N ASP A 600 -9.13 7.15 -5.17
CA ASP A 600 -8.45 7.61 -6.39
C ASP A 600 -7.07 6.94 -6.52
N GLN A 601 -6.34 6.78 -5.42
CA GLN A 601 -5.07 6.05 -5.42
C GLN A 601 -5.28 4.58 -5.80
N LEU A 602 -6.20 3.88 -5.13
CA LEU A 602 -6.44 2.47 -5.42
C LEU A 602 -6.95 2.26 -6.85
N PHE A 603 -7.79 3.17 -7.35
CA PHE A 603 -8.29 3.16 -8.72
C PHE A 603 -7.18 3.44 -9.74
N SER A 604 -6.26 4.35 -9.44
CA SER A 604 -5.08 4.58 -10.27
C SER A 604 -4.17 3.36 -10.34
N VAL A 605 -3.98 2.66 -9.21
CA VAL A 605 -3.22 1.40 -9.16
C VAL A 605 -3.94 0.30 -9.94
N LEU A 606 -5.26 0.16 -9.80
CA LEU A 606 -6.06 -0.75 -10.62
C LEU A 606 -5.83 -0.51 -12.11
N LYS A 607 -5.94 0.76 -12.54
CA LYS A 607 -5.79 1.15 -13.95
C LYS A 607 -4.41 0.80 -14.49
N SER A 608 -3.33 1.13 -13.77
CA SER A 608 -1.97 0.85 -14.26
C SER A 608 -1.69 -0.65 -14.23
N SER A 609 -2.02 -1.33 -13.13
CA SER A 609 -1.75 -2.75 -12.93
C SER A 609 -2.44 -3.60 -14.00
N VAL A 610 -3.72 -3.37 -14.29
CA VAL A 610 -4.45 -4.19 -15.28
C VAL A 610 -3.92 -3.99 -16.70
N ILE A 611 -3.54 -2.77 -17.06
CA ILE A 611 -2.95 -2.46 -18.38
C ILE A 611 -1.57 -3.14 -18.49
N THR A 612 -0.73 -2.98 -17.48
CA THR A 612 0.62 -3.54 -17.44
C THR A 612 0.57 -5.06 -17.50
N GLU A 613 -0.25 -5.72 -16.68
CA GLU A 613 -0.40 -7.17 -16.68
C GLU A 613 -0.91 -7.71 -18.02
N PHE A 614 -1.90 -7.06 -18.61
CA PHE A 614 -2.43 -7.43 -19.92
C PHE A 614 -1.37 -7.33 -21.02
N ASN A 615 -0.65 -6.20 -21.09
CA ASN A 615 0.41 -6.00 -22.06
C ASN A 615 1.55 -7.00 -21.88
N ASN A 616 1.88 -7.32 -20.64
CA ASN A 616 2.89 -8.33 -20.33
C ASN A 616 2.47 -9.71 -20.86
N ILE A 617 1.23 -10.13 -20.62
CA ILE A 617 0.72 -11.42 -21.12
C ILE A 617 0.72 -11.44 -22.66
N ILE A 618 0.27 -10.37 -23.32
CA ILE A 618 0.27 -10.27 -24.78
C ILE A 618 1.70 -10.33 -25.34
N ALA A 619 2.65 -9.61 -24.74
CA ALA A 619 4.05 -9.62 -25.14
C ALA A 619 4.67 -11.02 -24.95
N LEU A 620 4.39 -11.69 -23.83
CA LEU A 620 4.86 -13.04 -23.56
C LEU A 620 4.30 -14.05 -24.55
N ILE A 621 3.00 -14.00 -24.84
CA ILE A 621 2.37 -14.85 -25.86
C ILE A 621 3.04 -14.63 -27.21
N ASN A 622 3.20 -13.37 -27.63
CA ASN A 622 3.82 -13.06 -28.91
C ASN A 622 5.26 -13.58 -28.97
N GLY A 623 6.04 -13.32 -27.92
CA GLY A 623 7.40 -13.81 -27.76
C GLY A 623 7.50 -15.34 -27.90
N VAL A 624 6.66 -16.09 -27.17
CA VAL A 624 6.67 -17.55 -27.21
C VAL A 624 6.23 -18.09 -28.59
N LEU A 625 5.26 -17.43 -29.24
CA LEU A 625 4.84 -17.80 -30.60
C LEU A 625 6.00 -17.70 -31.59
N HIS A 626 6.76 -16.59 -31.52
CA HIS A 626 7.88 -16.31 -32.41
C HIS A 626 9.08 -17.18 -32.13
N THR A 627 9.42 -17.42 -30.87
CA THR A 627 10.57 -18.24 -30.50
C THR A 627 10.37 -19.70 -30.86
N ASN A 628 9.15 -20.23 -30.76
CA ASN A 628 8.86 -21.58 -31.23
C ASN A 628 8.68 -21.66 -32.75
N GLN A 629 8.65 -20.50 -33.43
CA GLN A 629 8.49 -20.38 -34.87
C GLN A 629 7.26 -21.17 -35.37
N TYR A 630 6.12 -21.12 -34.65
CA TYR A 630 4.98 -21.97 -35.00
C TYR A 630 4.55 -21.77 -36.44
N ILE A 631 4.11 -22.85 -37.09
CA ILE A 631 3.67 -22.75 -38.47
C ILE A 631 2.25 -22.17 -38.53
N SER A 632 2.09 -21.08 -39.27
CA SER A 632 0.78 -20.53 -39.60
C SER A 632 0.04 -21.50 -40.50
N GLY A 633 -1.20 -21.86 -40.14
CA GLY A 633 -2.08 -22.64 -41.01
C GLY A 633 -2.43 -21.93 -42.32
N ARG A 634 -2.15 -20.62 -42.42
CA ARG A 634 -2.26 -19.84 -43.67
C ARG A 634 -0.98 -19.88 -44.52
N GLN A 635 0.06 -20.55 -44.05
CA GLN A 635 1.37 -20.66 -44.72
C GLN A 635 1.99 -19.30 -45.05
N THR A 636 1.69 -18.28 -44.24
CA THR A 636 2.21 -16.90 -44.37
C THR A 636 3.66 -16.78 -43.90
N ASN A 637 4.08 -17.65 -42.98
CA ASN A 637 5.42 -17.64 -42.39
C ASN A 637 6.33 -18.81 -42.86
N ILE A 638 5.80 -19.71 -43.70
CA ILE A 638 6.50 -20.91 -44.18
C ILE A 638 6.18 -21.19 -45.66
N LEU A 639 7.16 -21.70 -46.39
CA LEU A 639 7.03 -22.28 -47.72
C LEU A 639 7.48 -23.74 -47.66
N LEU A 640 6.65 -24.64 -48.19
CA LEU A 640 7.04 -26.04 -48.33
C LEU A 640 7.84 -26.19 -49.63
N LYS A 641 9.12 -26.56 -49.50
CA LYS A 641 10.01 -26.78 -50.65
C LYS A 641 10.38 -28.25 -50.74
N LYS A 642 10.29 -28.79 -51.96
CA LYS A 642 10.81 -30.10 -52.30
C LYS A 642 12.31 -29.98 -52.60
N LEU A 643 13.15 -30.53 -51.73
CA LEU A 643 14.60 -30.55 -51.87
C LEU A 643 15.04 -31.91 -52.43
N PHE A 644 15.88 -31.88 -53.46
CA PHE A 644 16.47 -33.08 -54.05
C PHE A 644 17.87 -33.28 -53.51
N PHE A 645 18.14 -34.48 -52.97
CA PHE A 645 19.50 -34.91 -52.62
C PHE A 645 20.03 -35.77 -53.77
N ASN A 646 21.31 -35.61 -54.15
CA ASN A 646 21.87 -36.10 -55.41
C ASN A 646 21.70 -37.62 -55.71
N SER A 647 21.65 -37.93 -57.02
CA SER A 647 21.65 -39.22 -57.74
C SER A 647 20.54 -40.26 -57.46
N SER A 648 19.83 -40.23 -56.34
CA SER A 648 18.80 -41.24 -56.02
C SER A 648 17.36 -40.85 -56.42
N ASN A 649 17.13 -39.68 -57.05
CA ASN A 649 15.80 -39.14 -57.35
C ASN A 649 14.86 -39.02 -56.13
N GLN A 650 15.39 -39.12 -54.91
CA GLN A 650 14.63 -38.97 -53.67
C GLN A 650 14.56 -37.50 -53.27
N ALA A 651 13.37 -37.05 -52.93
CA ALA A 651 13.11 -35.66 -52.58
C ALA A 651 12.45 -35.56 -51.20
N ARG A 652 13.02 -34.75 -50.32
CA ARG A 652 12.44 -34.41 -49.01
C ARG A 652 11.61 -33.15 -49.15
N ILE A 653 10.45 -33.12 -48.48
CA ILE A 653 9.69 -31.89 -48.33
C ILE A 653 10.15 -31.25 -47.02
N VAL A 654 10.68 -30.04 -47.11
CA VAL A 654 11.16 -29.28 -45.96
C VAL A 654 10.40 -27.97 -45.87
N ALA A 655 10.06 -27.59 -44.65
CA ALA A 655 9.50 -26.30 -44.31
C ALA A 655 10.63 -25.27 -44.28
N ILE A 656 10.55 -24.24 -45.13
CA ILE A 656 11.51 -23.13 -45.16
C ILE A 656 10.76 -21.86 -44.78
N THR A 657 11.35 -21.00 -43.96
CA THR A 657 10.71 -19.73 -43.61
C THR A 657 10.47 -18.84 -44.82
N THR A 658 9.36 -18.10 -44.83
CA THR A 658 9.12 -17.06 -45.84
C THR A 658 10.05 -15.88 -45.63
N ALA A 659 10.47 -15.27 -46.73
CA ALA A 659 11.16 -13.99 -46.74
C ALA A 659 10.16 -12.87 -47.07
N GLY A 660 10.40 -11.69 -46.51
CA GLY A 660 9.66 -10.46 -46.77
C GLY A 660 10.60 -9.26 -46.67
N TYR A 661 10.01 -8.08 -46.46
CA TYR A 661 10.76 -6.85 -46.23
C TYR A 661 10.35 -6.21 -44.90
N ASP A 662 11.33 -5.65 -44.20
CA ASP A 662 11.06 -4.83 -43.03
C ASP A 662 10.52 -3.44 -43.43
N ASP A 663 10.23 -2.59 -42.44
CA ASP A 663 9.69 -1.24 -42.70
C ASP A 663 10.69 -0.30 -43.40
N ASN A 664 11.98 -0.65 -43.40
CA ASN A 664 13.03 0.07 -44.11
C ASN A 664 13.28 -0.49 -45.52
N GLY A 665 12.50 -1.50 -45.95
CA GLY A 665 12.67 -2.18 -47.22
C GLY A 665 13.86 -3.14 -47.27
N GLN A 666 14.41 -3.54 -46.13
CA GLN A 666 15.48 -4.55 -46.05
C GLN A 666 14.90 -5.96 -46.04
N PRO A 667 15.56 -6.95 -46.68
CA PRO A 667 15.09 -8.32 -46.68
C PRO A 667 15.11 -8.90 -45.26
N CYS A 668 14.03 -9.58 -44.88
CA CYS A 668 13.88 -10.18 -43.58
C CYS A 668 13.16 -11.54 -43.67
N TYR A 669 13.30 -12.38 -42.65
CA TYR A 669 12.74 -13.74 -42.63
C TYR A 669 11.74 -13.90 -41.48
N CYS A 670 10.62 -14.57 -41.75
CA CYS A 670 9.55 -14.72 -40.76
C CYS A 670 9.93 -15.53 -39.52
N ALA A 671 10.93 -16.40 -39.62
CA ALA A 671 11.49 -17.14 -38.50
C ALA A 671 12.33 -16.27 -37.54
N GLN A 672 12.73 -15.08 -37.97
CA GLN A 672 13.56 -14.15 -37.19
C GLN A 672 12.84 -12.87 -36.82
N ASN A 673 12.08 -12.33 -37.77
CA ASN A 673 11.37 -11.08 -37.63
C ASN A 673 9.90 -11.29 -38.00
N PRO A 674 9.00 -11.32 -37.01
CA PRO A 674 7.58 -11.53 -37.27
C PRO A 674 6.89 -10.31 -37.89
N LEU A 675 7.53 -9.14 -37.81
CA LEU A 675 7.05 -7.89 -38.38
C LEU A 675 7.44 -7.72 -39.85
N CYS A 676 8.08 -8.73 -40.45
CA CYS A 676 8.30 -8.78 -41.89
C CYS A 676 6.98 -8.59 -42.62
N ASN A 677 6.92 -7.55 -43.45
CA ASN A 677 5.85 -7.36 -44.40
C ASN A 677 6.06 -8.39 -45.50
N ILE A 678 5.16 -9.36 -45.57
CA ILE A 678 5.17 -10.35 -46.63
C ILE A 678 4.35 -9.79 -47.78
N GLU A 679 4.95 -9.71 -48.96
CA GLU A 679 4.14 -9.52 -50.16
C GLU A 679 3.24 -10.74 -50.29
N THR A 680 1.94 -10.53 -50.56
CA THR A 680 1.04 -11.63 -50.93
C THR A 680 1.56 -12.20 -52.25
N HIS A 681 2.46 -13.17 -52.16
CA HIS A 681 3.28 -13.61 -53.28
C HIS A 681 2.40 -14.38 -54.27
N TYR A 682 1.79 -13.66 -55.21
CA TYR A 682 1.28 -14.24 -56.44
C TYR A 682 1.61 -13.32 -57.61
N GLN A 683 2.13 -13.94 -58.66
CA GLN A 683 2.68 -13.37 -59.89
C GLN A 683 1.64 -12.68 -60.80
N ASP A 684 0.56 -12.15 -60.26
CA ASP A 684 -0.39 -11.34 -61.02
C ASP A 684 -0.27 -9.88 -60.60
N SER A 685 -0.24 -9.00 -61.60
CA SER A 685 0.03 -7.57 -61.59
C SER A 685 -0.92 -6.69 -60.75
N THR A 686 -1.54 -7.22 -59.71
CA THR A 686 -2.46 -6.50 -58.83
C THR A 686 -2.08 -6.70 -57.37
N SER A 687 -0.91 -6.19 -56.96
CA SER A 687 -0.65 -5.93 -55.55
C SER A 687 -1.60 -4.83 -55.10
N TRP A 688 -2.57 -5.17 -54.27
CA TRP A 688 -3.49 -4.19 -53.68
C TRP A 688 -3.19 -4.06 -52.19
N ALA A 689 -2.65 -2.90 -51.83
CA ALA A 689 -2.52 -2.51 -50.44
C ALA A 689 -3.85 -1.90 -49.95
N ILE A 690 -4.38 -2.42 -48.86
CA ILE A 690 -5.51 -1.80 -48.15
C ILE A 690 -4.94 -0.74 -47.20
N PRO A 691 -5.34 0.54 -47.32
CA PRO A 691 -4.86 1.60 -46.43
C PRO A 691 -4.96 1.22 -44.96
N GLY A 692 -3.82 1.24 -44.27
CA GLY A 692 -3.74 0.92 -42.85
C GLY A 692 -3.77 -0.58 -42.50
N LEU A 693 -3.96 -1.49 -43.45
CA LEU A 693 -3.84 -2.93 -43.19
C LEU A 693 -2.43 -3.42 -43.51
N SER A 694 -1.82 -4.15 -42.58
CA SER A 694 -0.51 -4.78 -42.74
C SER A 694 -0.66 -6.30 -42.92
N PHE A 695 0.18 -6.88 -43.78
CA PHE A 695 0.26 -8.33 -44.00
C PHE A 695 1.63 -8.84 -43.55
N ASN A 696 1.64 -9.55 -42.43
CA ASN A 696 2.87 -10.01 -41.79
C ASN A 696 2.89 -11.55 -41.67
N CYS A 697 4.01 -12.07 -41.16
CA CYS A 697 4.24 -13.50 -40.95
C CYS A 697 3.11 -14.19 -40.19
N PHE A 698 2.60 -13.56 -39.14
CA PHE A 698 1.45 -14.03 -38.37
C PHE A 698 0.30 -13.03 -38.45
N VAL A 699 -0.92 -13.56 -38.44
CA VAL A 699 -2.15 -12.73 -38.41
C VAL A 699 -2.18 -11.87 -37.16
N PHE A 700 -1.67 -12.36 -36.03
CA PHE A 700 -1.61 -11.60 -34.78
C PHE A 700 -0.79 -10.31 -34.93
N ASP A 701 0.46 -10.39 -35.41
CA ASP A 701 1.29 -9.21 -35.66
C ASP A 701 0.72 -8.30 -36.74
N SER A 702 0.06 -8.89 -37.75
CA SER A 702 -0.63 -8.15 -38.79
C SER A 702 -1.73 -7.26 -38.21
N VAL A 703 -2.54 -7.79 -37.28
CA VAL A 703 -3.57 -7.05 -36.57
C VAL A 703 -2.94 -5.92 -35.77
N LEU A 704 -1.93 -6.24 -34.94
CA LEU A 704 -1.27 -5.26 -34.08
C LEU A 704 -0.65 -4.09 -34.86
N LYS A 705 -0.02 -4.36 -36.00
CA LYS A 705 0.62 -3.34 -36.84
C LYS A 705 -0.38 -2.51 -37.65
N SER A 706 -1.55 -3.06 -37.95
CA SER A 706 -2.59 -2.38 -38.73
C SER A 706 -3.23 -1.22 -37.95
N SER A 707 -3.83 -0.29 -38.68
CA SER A 707 -4.70 0.78 -38.18
C SER A 707 -6.13 0.59 -38.70
N LEU A 708 -7.07 1.35 -38.14
CA LEU A 708 -8.49 1.28 -38.51
C LEU A 708 -8.88 2.26 -39.62
N ILE A 709 -7.92 2.97 -40.23
CA ILE A 709 -8.17 4.12 -41.12
C ILE A 709 -9.10 3.79 -42.30
N CYS A 710 -9.01 2.58 -42.88
CA CYS A 710 -9.90 2.15 -43.96
C CYS A 710 -11.35 2.01 -43.49
N TRP A 711 -11.56 1.60 -42.23
CA TRP A 711 -12.89 1.30 -41.67
C TRP A 711 -13.68 2.54 -41.26
N TYR A 712 -13.04 3.70 -41.23
CA TYR A 712 -13.68 5.02 -41.15
C TYR A 712 -14.04 5.60 -42.53
N ASN A 713 -13.59 4.97 -43.63
CA ASN A 713 -13.73 5.51 -44.97
C ASN A 713 -14.65 4.65 -45.84
N HIS A 714 -15.81 5.20 -46.22
CA HIS A 714 -16.80 4.48 -47.02
C HIS A 714 -16.28 4.07 -48.41
N HIS A 715 -15.39 4.85 -49.02
CA HIS A 715 -14.77 4.50 -50.29
C HIS A 715 -13.81 3.32 -50.12
N CYS A 716 -12.95 3.35 -49.09
CA CYS A 716 -12.04 2.26 -48.80
C CYS A 716 -12.78 0.95 -48.49
N LEU A 717 -13.81 0.99 -47.64
CA LEU A 717 -14.65 -0.16 -47.35
C LEU A 717 -15.32 -0.71 -48.61
N ASN A 718 -15.85 0.16 -49.48
CA ASN A 718 -16.46 -0.27 -50.75
C ASN A 718 -15.42 -0.89 -51.70
N GLU A 719 -14.21 -0.34 -51.80
CA GLU A 719 -13.12 -0.96 -52.55
C GLU A 719 -12.77 -2.33 -52.01
N VAL A 720 -12.76 -2.47 -50.67
CA VAL A 720 -12.51 -3.75 -50.03
C VAL A 720 -13.60 -4.76 -50.39
N LEU A 721 -14.85 -4.38 -50.22
CA LEU A 721 -15.99 -5.23 -50.54
C LEU A 721 -16.01 -5.60 -52.02
N THR A 722 -15.85 -4.64 -52.94
CA THR A 722 -15.87 -4.92 -54.39
C THR A 722 -14.78 -5.89 -54.84
N LYS A 723 -13.59 -5.82 -54.24
CA LYS A 723 -12.51 -6.78 -54.53
C LYS A 723 -12.73 -8.14 -53.86
N LEU A 724 -13.56 -8.21 -52.82
CA LEU A 724 -14.03 -9.45 -52.20
C LEU A 724 -15.30 -10.04 -52.89
N VAL A 725 -16.07 -9.23 -53.64
CA VAL A 725 -17.40 -9.50 -54.25
C VAL A 725 -17.39 -10.44 -55.48
N PHE A 726 -16.33 -11.20 -55.72
CA PHE A 726 -16.44 -12.35 -56.64
C PHE A 726 -17.35 -13.48 -56.10
N PHE A 727 -17.95 -13.33 -54.91
CA PHE A 727 -18.68 -14.36 -54.18
C PHE A 727 -19.91 -13.78 -53.46
N ASP A 728 -21.00 -14.55 -53.46
CA ASP A 728 -22.39 -14.20 -53.07
C ASP A 728 -22.52 -13.32 -51.81
N THR A 729 -22.55 -11.98 -51.98
CA THR A 729 -22.77 -10.99 -50.90
C THR A 729 -24.24 -10.63 -50.70
N SER A 730 -25.20 -11.45 -51.18
CA SER A 730 -26.63 -11.17 -51.08
C SER A 730 -27.14 -11.00 -49.63
N ASN A 731 -26.40 -11.49 -48.64
CA ASN A 731 -26.70 -11.35 -47.20
C ASN A 731 -26.03 -10.16 -46.51
N ILE A 732 -25.13 -9.42 -47.18
CA ILE A 732 -24.40 -8.30 -46.58
C ILE A 732 -25.15 -7.00 -46.93
N THR A 733 -26.20 -6.69 -46.16
CA THR A 733 -26.93 -5.41 -46.29
C THR A 733 -26.69 -4.55 -45.04
N ASN A 734 -26.47 -3.25 -45.23
CA ASN A 734 -26.21 -2.24 -44.18
C ASN A 734 -24.91 -2.44 -43.36
N ILE A 735 -23.74 -2.52 -44.03
CA ILE A 735 -22.47 -2.32 -43.32
C ILE A 735 -22.31 -0.83 -43.01
N THR A 736 -22.24 -0.48 -41.72
CA THR A 736 -21.90 0.87 -41.26
C THR A 736 -20.40 0.98 -41.02
N ILE A 737 -19.76 2.01 -41.56
CA ILE A 737 -18.39 2.39 -41.20
C ILE A 737 -18.30 2.78 -39.71
N LEU A 738 -17.08 2.83 -39.18
CA LEU A 738 -16.82 3.49 -37.90
C LEU A 738 -17.10 5.01 -38.02
N ASP A 739 -17.55 5.62 -36.94
CA ASP A 739 -17.93 7.04 -36.90
C ASP A 739 -16.74 7.90 -36.45
N ASP A 740 -16.20 8.69 -37.38
CA ASP A 740 -15.09 9.61 -37.13
C ASP A 740 -15.50 10.88 -36.38
N MET A 741 -16.80 11.11 -36.19
CA MET A 741 -17.37 12.24 -35.44
C MET A 741 -17.55 11.92 -33.94
N LEU A 742 -17.46 10.65 -33.54
CA LEU A 742 -17.48 10.28 -32.12
C LEU A 742 -16.19 10.74 -31.42
N PRO A 743 -16.28 11.26 -30.17
CA PRO A 743 -15.10 11.67 -29.44
C PRO A 743 -14.22 10.45 -29.12
N SER A 744 -13.03 10.43 -29.69
CA SER A 744 -11.98 9.45 -29.40
C SER A 744 -10.73 10.16 -28.93
N ARG A 745 -10.03 9.57 -27.95
CA ARG A 745 -8.70 10.05 -27.54
C ARG A 745 -7.58 9.58 -28.49
N PHE A 746 -7.92 8.75 -29.47
CA PHE A 746 -6.98 8.18 -30.43
C PHE A 746 -7.13 8.81 -31.81
N LEU A 747 -6.02 8.94 -32.53
CA LEU A 747 -6.03 9.40 -33.92
C LEU A 747 -6.49 8.27 -34.85
N LEU A 748 -7.09 8.60 -36.01
CA LEU A 748 -7.60 7.61 -36.97
C LEU A 748 -6.53 6.66 -37.53
N ASN A 749 -5.28 7.12 -37.62
CA ASN A 749 -4.13 6.34 -38.10
C ASN A 749 -3.39 5.58 -36.97
N THR A 750 -3.93 5.60 -35.75
CA THR A 750 -3.37 4.86 -34.61
C THR A 750 -3.37 3.36 -34.89
N THR A 751 -2.27 2.68 -34.57
CA THR A 751 -2.17 1.22 -34.72
C THR A 751 -3.04 0.52 -33.68
N ILE A 752 -3.55 -0.66 -34.03
CA ILE A 752 -4.33 -1.50 -33.12
C ILE A 752 -3.47 -1.92 -31.93
N LYS A 753 -2.15 -2.09 -32.08
CA LYS A 753 -1.22 -2.28 -30.96
C LYS A 753 -1.33 -1.16 -29.95
N PHE A 754 -1.31 0.10 -30.38
CA PHE A 754 -1.41 1.23 -29.45
C PHE A 754 -2.78 1.31 -28.78
N LEU A 755 -3.86 0.99 -29.50
CA LEU A 755 -5.19 0.88 -28.90
C LEU A 755 -5.23 -0.25 -27.87
N LEU A 756 -4.64 -1.40 -28.19
CA LEU A 756 -4.57 -2.59 -27.35
C LEU A 756 -3.71 -2.36 -26.10
N ASP A 757 -2.62 -1.62 -26.23
CA ASP A 757 -1.73 -1.20 -25.11
C ASP A 757 -2.45 -0.32 -24.10
N GLN A 758 -3.62 0.19 -24.49
CA GLN A 758 -4.54 0.97 -23.68
C GLN A 758 -5.86 0.22 -23.44
N MET A 759 -5.84 -1.11 -23.61
CA MET A 759 -6.94 -2.05 -23.47
C MET A 759 -8.20 -1.70 -24.28
N MET A 760 -8.05 -0.99 -25.40
CA MET A 760 -9.16 -0.49 -26.23
C MET A 760 -10.13 0.40 -25.43
N ILE A 761 -9.64 1.19 -24.46
CA ILE A 761 -10.46 2.06 -23.62
C ILE A 761 -10.35 3.52 -24.04
N GLU A 762 -11.50 4.18 -24.20
CA GLU A 762 -11.60 5.60 -24.44
C GLU A 762 -11.57 6.42 -23.15
N GLU A 763 -12.31 5.99 -22.12
CA GLU A 763 -12.47 6.74 -20.87
C GLU A 763 -12.59 5.83 -19.65
N TRP A 764 -11.92 6.23 -18.56
CA TRP A 764 -11.99 5.60 -17.24
C TRP A 764 -12.72 6.52 -16.28
N GLY A 765 -13.67 6.00 -15.50
CA GLY A 765 -14.38 6.76 -14.47
C GLY A 765 -14.64 5.93 -13.21
N ALA A 766 -14.66 6.60 -12.06
CA ALA A 766 -15.07 6.04 -10.78
C ALA A 766 -15.95 7.05 -10.03
N VAL A 767 -17.13 6.61 -9.60
CA VAL A 767 -18.09 7.44 -8.86
C VAL A 767 -18.12 6.97 -7.42
N ILE A 768 -17.84 7.90 -6.49
CA ILE A 768 -17.76 7.63 -5.05
C ILE A 768 -19.04 8.09 -4.36
N ASN A 769 -19.72 7.17 -3.71
CA ASN A 769 -20.89 7.44 -2.89
C ASN A 769 -20.54 7.47 -1.39
N TYR A 770 -20.14 8.64 -0.90
CA TYR A 770 -19.77 8.81 0.51
C TYR A 770 -20.92 8.54 1.49
N THR A 771 -22.17 8.82 1.09
CA THR A 771 -23.34 8.54 1.94
C THR A 771 -23.48 7.03 2.21
N ALA A 772 -23.30 6.20 1.17
CA ALA A 772 -23.26 4.75 1.31
C ALA A 772 -22.12 4.30 2.25
N PHE A 773 -20.93 4.88 2.11
CA PHE A 773 -19.81 4.61 3.02
C PHE A 773 -20.14 4.96 4.49
N TYR A 774 -20.67 6.15 4.74
CA TYR A 774 -21.02 6.60 6.10
C TYR A 774 -22.07 5.67 6.74
N HIS A 775 -23.09 5.30 5.95
CA HIS A 775 -24.11 4.35 6.39
C HIS A 775 -23.57 2.95 6.65
N ASN A 776 -22.60 2.47 5.87
CA ASN A 776 -21.97 1.16 6.09
C ASN A 776 -21.08 1.15 7.35
N CYS A 777 -20.33 2.23 7.60
CA CYS A 777 -19.54 2.39 8.82
C CYS A 777 -20.42 2.44 10.08
N HIS A 778 -21.60 3.08 9.99
CA HIS A 778 -22.64 3.14 11.03
C HIS A 778 -22.12 3.49 12.44
N PRO A 779 -21.65 4.74 12.67
CA PRO A 779 -21.14 5.14 13.97
C PRO A 779 -22.24 5.18 15.05
N THR A 780 -22.04 4.46 16.16
CA THR A 780 -22.99 4.46 17.29
C THR A 780 -22.87 5.68 18.18
N TYR A 781 -21.67 6.26 18.28
CA TYR A 781 -21.40 7.50 18.98
C TYR A 781 -20.19 8.21 18.37
N CYS A 782 -20.08 9.51 18.62
CA CYS A 782 -18.88 10.31 18.40
C CYS A 782 -18.47 11.01 19.68
N THR A 783 -17.19 11.08 19.97
CA THR A 783 -16.63 11.89 21.08
C THR A 783 -15.75 13.00 20.53
N TYR A 784 -15.84 14.18 21.13
CA TYR A 784 -14.94 15.30 20.81
C TYR A 784 -14.63 16.09 22.07
N SER A 785 -13.47 16.75 22.10
CA SER A 785 -13.05 17.58 23.22
C SER A 785 -12.82 19.03 22.84
N TYR A 786 -13.25 19.93 23.72
CA TYR A 786 -13.19 21.38 23.53
C TYR A 786 -12.90 22.11 24.86
N TYR A 787 -12.55 23.40 24.77
CA TYR A 787 -12.33 24.26 25.94
C TYR A 787 -13.65 24.76 26.51
N ALA A 788 -14.04 24.24 27.68
CA ALA A 788 -15.25 24.64 28.39
C ALA A 788 -14.95 25.50 29.62
N ARG A 789 -15.94 26.31 30.02
CA ARG A 789 -15.92 27.06 31.29
C ARG A 789 -16.46 26.20 32.42
N GLN A 790 -15.97 26.42 33.65
CA GLN A 790 -16.39 25.64 34.81
C GLN A 790 -17.89 25.75 35.08
N ASN A 791 -18.50 24.62 35.42
CA ASN A 791 -19.92 24.54 35.78
C ASN A 791 -20.18 25.32 37.09
N VAL A 792 -21.34 25.99 37.17
CA VAL A 792 -21.83 26.69 38.36
C VAL A 792 -21.85 25.78 39.61
N LEU A 793 -22.20 24.50 39.47
CA LEU A 793 -22.15 23.54 40.59
C LEU A 793 -20.73 23.30 41.11
N TYR A 794 -19.76 23.20 40.20
CA TYR A 794 -18.36 23.08 40.56
C TYR A 794 -17.84 24.36 41.22
N LEU A 795 -18.24 25.53 40.70
CA LEU A 795 -17.98 26.82 41.32
C LEU A 795 -18.52 26.88 42.76
N ILE A 796 -19.77 26.47 42.98
CA ILE A 796 -20.39 26.44 44.32
C ILE A 796 -19.64 25.48 45.26
N ALA A 797 -19.32 24.27 44.81
CA ALA A 797 -18.60 23.29 45.61
C ALA A 797 -17.19 23.79 46.01
N THR A 798 -16.49 24.43 45.06
CA THR A 798 -15.18 25.03 45.30
C THR A 798 -15.28 26.20 46.28
N MET A 799 -16.32 27.03 46.17
CA MET A 799 -16.58 28.12 47.12
C MET A 799 -16.88 27.60 48.52
N MET A 800 -17.69 26.55 48.66
CA MET A 800 -17.99 25.93 49.96
C MET A 800 -16.72 25.35 50.60
N GLY A 801 -15.84 24.72 49.81
CA GLY A 801 -14.57 24.19 50.29
C GLY A 801 -13.62 25.29 50.77
N ILE A 802 -13.47 26.36 49.99
CA ILE A 802 -12.53 27.46 50.31
C ILE A 802 -13.06 28.33 51.47
N PHE A 803 -14.37 28.51 51.58
CA PHE A 803 -15.00 29.36 52.59
C PHE A 803 -14.57 28.98 54.02
N GLY A 804 -14.47 27.69 54.32
CA GLY A 804 -14.04 27.23 55.63
C GLY A 804 -12.60 27.60 55.98
N GLY A 805 -11.67 27.50 55.03
CA GLY A 805 -10.26 27.87 55.25
C GLY A 805 -10.07 29.38 55.32
N LEU A 806 -10.79 30.10 54.45
CA LEU A 806 -10.78 31.55 54.38
C LEU A 806 -11.36 32.20 55.65
N ASP A 807 -12.43 31.63 56.21
CA ASP A 807 -13.03 32.09 57.48
C ASP A 807 -12.01 32.08 58.63
N VAL A 808 -11.34 30.95 58.81
CA VAL A 808 -10.37 30.76 59.91
C VAL A 808 -9.20 31.74 59.78
N ILE A 809 -8.63 31.88 58.59
CA ILE A 809 -7.48 32.76 58.34
C ILE A 809 -7.89 34.24 58.54
N LEU A 810 -9.04 34.65 58.00
CA LEU A 810 -9.49 36.03 58.11
C LEU A 810 -9.79 36.43 59.56
N ARG A 811 -10.34 35.53 60.39
CA ARG A 811 -10.53 35.79 61.83
C ARG A 811 -9.19 36.06 62.53
N ILE A 812 -8.17 35.28 62.22
CA ILE A 812 -6.82 35.44 62.81
C ILE A 812 -6.20 36.77 62.35
N VAL A 813 -6.24 37.03 61.04
CA VAL A 813 -5.67 38.25 60.44
C VAL A 813 -6.37 39.52 60.95
N CYS A 814 -7.70 39.52 61.07
CA CYS A 814 -8.45 40.64 61.62
C CYS A 814 -8.07 40.92 63.08
N LEU A 815 -7.91 39.88 63.91
CA LEU A 815 -7.48 40.03 65.29
C LEU A 815 -6.07 40.63 65.40
N ILE A 816 -5.16 40.23 64.50
CA ILE A 816 -3.79 40.76 64.44
C ILE A 816 -3.79 42.23 63.99
N ILE A 817 -4.52 42.56 62.92
CA ILE A 817 -4.60 43.92 62.37
C ILE A 817 -5.22 44.88 63.40
N VAL A 818 -6.32 44.51 64.06
CA VAL A 818 -6.94 45.32 65.11
C VAL A 818 -5.98 45.48 66.30
N ARG A 819 -5.27 44.42 66.72
CA ARG A 819 -4.24 44.55 67.77
C ARG A 819 -3.11 45.49 67.36
N PHE A 820 -2.68 45.47 66.09
CA PHE A 820 -1.59 46.30 65.58
C PHE A 820 -1.99 47.78 65.45
N LEU A 821 -3.20 48.05 64.94
CA LEU A 821 -3.76 49.41 64.82
C LEU A 821 -3.93 50.09 66.19
N PHE A 822 -4.31 49.34 67.23
CA PHE A 822 -4.39 49.87 68.59
C PHE A 822 -3.02 49.99 69.28
N ARG A 823 -2.02 49.17 68.90
CA ARG A 823 -0.66 49.27 69.43
C ARG A 823 0.08 50.52 68.94
N CYS A 824 -0.27 51.04 67.75
CA CYS A 824 0.25 52.32 67.24
C CYS A 824 -0.42 53.56 67.85
N ARG A 825 -1.55 53.41 68.57
CA ARG A 825 -2.26 54.53 69.21
C ARG A 825 -1.84 54.78 70.66
N SER A 826 -1.01 53.90 71.24
CA SER A 826 -0.58 53.97 72.64
C SER A 826 0.96 53.98 72.76
N ALA A 827 1.58 55.15 72.57
CA ALA A 827 2.94 55.44 73.02
C ALA A 827 2.92 56.73 73.87
N PRO A 828 3.52 56.76 75.08
CA PRO A 828 3.42 57.88 76.02
C PRO A 828 4.56 58.91 75.87
N HIS A 829 4.26 60.19 76.11
CA HIS A 829 5.28 61.24 76.34
C HIS A 829 4.96 61.94 77.67
N GLU A 830 5.92 61.94 78.60
CA GLU A 830 5.85 62.63 79.90
C GLU A 830 6.73 63.90 79.92
N VAL A 831 6.11 64.98 80.42
CA VAL A 831 6.60 66.05 81.32
C VAL A 831 7.70 67.05 80.86
N SER A 832 7.33 68.34 80.78
CA SER A 832 7.93 69.42 81.61
C SER A 832 7.06 70.69 81.63
N THR A 833 6.88 71.23 82.83
CA THR A 833 6.13 72.44 83.23
C THR A 833 6.96 73.72 83.03
N LEU A 834 6.29 74.85 82.70
CA LEU A 834 6.45 76.20 83.31
C LEU A 834 5.72 77.30 82.49
N LEU A 835 4.73 77.93 83.14
CA LEU A 835 4.17 79.32 83.10
C LEU A 835 4.77 80.38 82.12
N PRO A 836 4.09 81.53 81.87
CA PRO A 836 2.77 81.73 81.27
C PRO A 836 2.78 82.88 80.20
N ASN A 837 1.58 83.20 79.71
CA ASN A 837 1.14 84.50 79.19
C ASN A 837 1.37 84.88 77.72
N THR A 838 0.28 85.49 77.21
CA THR A 838 0.17 86.49 76.14
C THR A 838 0.50 85.99 74.74
N SER A 839 -0.17 86.36 73.67
CA SER A 839 -1.38 87.11 73.35
C SER A 839 -1.36 87.12 71.82
N GLU A 840 -2.53 87.24 71.21
CA GLU A 840 -2.68 87.94 69.94
C GLU A 840 -2.00 87.39 68.68
N THR A 841 -2.88 87.09 67.70
CA THR A 841 -2.79 87.61 66.32
C THR A 841 -1.65 87.04 65.45
N LEU A 842 -1.71 86.94 64.12
CA LEU A 842 -2.72 87.13 63.10
C LEU A 842 -1.98 86.81 61.79
N ASN A 843 -2.61 86.01 60.95
CA ASN A 843 -2.57 86.03 59.50
C ASN A 843 -1.25 86.01 58.68
N ARG A 844 -1.36 85.15 57.66
CA ARG A 844 -0.97 85.31 56.24
C ARG A 844 0.49 85.00 55.86
N LYS A 845 0.65 83.90 55.13
CA LYS A 845 0.26 83.88 53.71
C LYS A 845 -0.53 82.61 53.38
#